data_AF-A0A3P3EN10-F1
#
_entry.id   AF-A0A3P3EN10-F1
#
_cell.length_a   1.000
_cell.length_b   1.000
_cell.length_c   1.000
_cell.angle_alpha   90.00
_cell.angle_beta   90.00
_cell.angle_gamma   90.00
#
_symmetry.space_group_name_H-M   'P 1'
#
loop_
_entity.id
_entity.type
_entity.pdbx_description
1 polymer ?
#
loop_
_entity_poly.entity_id
_entity_poly.type
_entity_poly.pdbx_seq_one_letter_code
_entity_poly.pdbx_strand_id
1 'polypeptide(L)'
;MTGVTKAIRRALDVVSGHPLVREIRTLDEHGSKVAVDFVVPMPSRWIGAGQSPAGVRPVETVTFTFDDFFPLAVPLIELRQDFNRSHPHVQPSRTEDPPRPCYFEGDPQDLLRYRGMEGIMVQVADWLEKAAAAALMDFSQGWEPIRRDSINDWVEVDPNFVRGFVNRDGGSAFAVSQHLGLELRSGGHAYAISVEAQRQSLGPDFFRKVIENAAGVGLSVIVWGGKTPSGDPVVSDRYLPETVRTMAELTDRAAHYGLQAQLRAAFGLLQTRFGKSAYNLPLILTLLLVVRRPADVIGQGSPLEIVPYVMEVRSASDLSGSSEVPVRPAAVRDAISRKLLASVSGSRPLEEAQWTLIGCGSVGAKLAIHLAREGRAPTTLVDRSLMAPHNYARHGLVPIPQFPVPDWKADAVARAIQGLGQSATPLHEDLAVALASSPPAKQIWPKATQLLVDATGSPTVTDALCLPQVEAKRPRVVETSLLGRGSVSYMAIEGPKANPSVQDLQAESYRVMADDDTLRELALASASDVVVVGQGCSTRTAQMTDARLSTFVPGMARYLSAALERGLPVQEGELAIGRVDDDLMNQSWQRFTVPAFRRLRSSTGRRASISHSVVELIDSAIADRPHVETGGILIGRFNEATDSFHMVDIVEPPPDSRFSAAEFTLGVEGIRDRLKGYNDRTRGTLYPVGTWHNHLANTPASLTDLATAAALALGQRFPVVLMIRTPGSIRGVIADSDRSGATPAVTIESLEETLP
;
A
#
# COMPACT_ATOMS: atom_id res chain seq x y z
N MET A 1 -13.84 -27.09 45.84
CA MET A 1 -13.12 -25.82 45.60
C MET A 1 -13.33 -24.91 46.81
N THR A 2 -12.30 -24.17 47.17
CA THR A 2 -12.25 -23.24 48.32
C THR A 2 -13.19 -22.05 48.09
N GLY A 3 -13.92 -21.61 49.11
CA GLY A 3 -14.95 -20.57 49.00
C GLY A 3 -14.49 -19.23 48.39
N VAL A 4 -15.45 -18.34 48.10
CA VAL A 4 -15.28 -17.04 47.42
C VAL A 4 -13.92 -16.37 47.66
N THR A 5 -13.15 -16.20 46.59
CA THR A 5 -11.84 -15.53 46.65
C THR A 5 -11.97 -14.10 47.18
N LYS A 6 -10.89 -13.53 47.73
CA LYS A 6 -10.89 -12.12 48.19
C LYS A 6 -11.17 -11.15 47.04
N ALA A 7 -10.88 -11.54 45.79
CA ALA A 7 -11.19 -10.75 44.61
C ALA A 7 -12.70 -10.74 44.35
N ILE A 8 -13.35 -11.90 44.33
CA ILE A 8 -14.81 -11.99 44.10
C ILE A 8 -15.58 -11.29 45.22
N ARG A 9 -15.17 -11.43 46.49
CA ARG A 9 -15.82 -10.68 47.60
C ARG A 9 -15.79 -9.17 47.38
N ARG A 10 -14.63 -8.59 47.04
CA ARG A 10 -14.51 -7.15 46.73
C ARG A 10 -15.34 -6.75 45.50
N ALA A 11 -15.44 -7.62 44.50
CA ALA A 11 -16.31 -7.40 43.35
C ALA A 11 -17.77 -7.32 43.77
N LEU A 12 -18.24 -8.26 44.59
CA LEU A 12 -19.61 -8.27 45.12
C LEU A 12 -19.90 -7.05 46.00
N ASP A 13 -18.94 -6.58 46.79
CA ASP A 13 -19.08 -5.33 47.56
C ASP A 13 -19.35 -4.14 46.62
N VAL A 14 -18.59 -4.02 45.51
CA VAL A 14 -18.80 -2.99 44.49
C VAL A 14 -20.17 -3.14 43.82
N VAL A 15 -20.57 -4.36 43.46
CA VAL A 15 -21.90 -4.64 42.88
C VAL A 15 -23.01 -4.21 43.84
N SER A 16 -22.87 -4.52 45.14
CA SER A 16 -23.87 -4.16 46.17
C SER A 16 -23.99 -2.66 46.43
N GLY A 17 -22.90 -1.92 46.22
CA GLY A 17 -22.87 -0.46 46.36
C GLY A 17 -23.42 0.31 45.16
N HIS A 18 -23.73 -0.34 44.05
CA HIS A 18 -24.21 0.33 42.85
C HIS A 18 -25.66 0.84 43.05
N PRO A 19 -25.98 2.12 42.73
CA PRO A 19 -27.25 2.75 43.11
C PRO A 19 -28.50 2.12 42.46
N LEU A 20 -28.33 1.43 41.35
CA LEU A 20 -29.42 0.72 40.65
C LEU A 20 -29.56 -0.74 41.08
N VAL A 21 -28.73 -1.24 42.00
CA VAL A 21 -28.88 -2.62 42.50
C VAL A 21 -29.80 -2.63 43.71
N ARG A 22 -30.89 -3.40 43.64
CA ARG A 22 -31.86 -3.56 44.73
C ARG A 22 -31.47 -4.67 45.70
N GLU A 23 -31.01 -5.79 45.16
CA GLU A 23 -30.79 -7.02 45.92
C GLU A 23 -29.77 -7.90 45.20
N ILE A 24 -28.98 -8.65 45.97
CA ILE A 24 -28.08 -9.69 45.46
C ILE A 24 -28.41 -11.00 46.19
N ARG A 25 -28.63 -12.06 45.43
CA ARG A 25 -28.89 -13.41 45.96
C ARG A 25 -27.85 -14.39 45.44
N THR A 26 -27.24 -15.15 46.33
CA THR A 26 -26.33 -16.22 45.95
C THR A 26 -27.11 -17.41 45.39
N LEU A 27 -26.69 -17.93 44.24
CA LEU A 27 -27.34 -19.02 43.52
C LEU A 27 -26.63 -20.38 43.67
N ASP A 28 -25.43 -20.38 44.25
CA ASP A 28 -24.62 -21.57 44.50
C ASP A 28 -24.08 -21.63 45.93
N GLU A 29 -23.65 -22.81 46.38
CA GLU A 29 -23.09 -22.98 47.73
C GLU A 29 -21.74 -22.27 47.91
N HIS A 30 -21.05 -21.98 46.80
CA HIS A 30 -19.70 -21.43 46.80
C HIS A 30 -19.63 -19.91 46.68
N GLY A 31 -20.74 -19.23 46.40
CA GLY A 31 -20.79 -17.78 46.22
C GLY A 31 -20.19 -17.29 44.90
N SER A 32 -19.95 -18.18 43.94
CA SER A 32 -19.39 -17.86 42.62
C SER A 32 -20.46 -17.48 41.60
N LYS A 33 -21.73 -17.80 41.85
CA LYS A 33 -22.86 -17.45 40.99
C LYS A 33 -23.88 -16.63 41.79
N VAL A 34 -24.16 -15.41 41.35
CA VAL A 34 -25.10 -14.50 42.03
C VAL A 34 -26.16 -13.96 41.07
N ALA A 35 -27.39 -13.83 41.53
CA ALA A 35 -28.45 -13.06 40.89
C ALA A 35 -28.42 -11.63 41.45
N VAL A 36 -28.37 -10.64 40.56
CA VAL A 36 -28.35 -9.22 40.87
C VAL A 36 -29.61 -8.59 40.30
N ASP A 37 -30.44 -7.99 41.16
CA ASP A 37 -31.68 -7.32 40.75
C ASP A 37 -31.40 -5.84 40.46
N PHE A 38 -31.48 -5.45 39.18
CA PHE A 38 -31.33 -4.08 38.73
C PHE A 38 -32.68 -3.37 38.69
N VAL A 39 -32.78 -2.21 39.34
CA VAL A 39 -33.87 -1.26 39.10
C VAL A 39 -33.60 -0.58 37.76
N VAL A 40 -34.48 -0.79 36.79
CA VAL A 40 -34.30 -0.23 35.44
C VAL A 40 -35.10 1.07 35.32
N PRO A 41 -34.45 2.23 35.09
CA PRO A 41 -35.15 3.49 34.90
C PRO A 41 -36.10 3.44 33.70
N MET A 42 -37.40 3.69 33.93
CA MET A 42 -38.40 3.70 32.85
C MET A 42 -39.66 4.52 33.22
N PRO A 43 -40.47 4.96 32.23
CA PRO A 43 -41.70 5.71 32.47
C PRO A 43 -42.71 5.00 33.38
N SER A 44 -43.42 5.75 34.23
CA SER A 44 -44.37 5.21 35.22
C SER A 44 -45.48 4.34 34.62
N ARG A 45 -45.89 4.60 33.37
CA ARG A 45 -46.84 3.76 32.63
C ARG A 45 -46.34 2.32 32.41
N TRP A 46 -45.05 2.14 32.17
CA TRP A 46 -44.44 0.81 31.95
C TRP A 46 -44.23 0.08 33.27
N ILE A 47 -43.88 0.83 34.33
CA ILE A 47 -43.84 0.31 35.70
C ILE A 47 -45.22 -0.22 36.10
N GLY A 48 -46.29 0.56 35.86
CA GLY A 48 -47.66 0.14 36.14
C GLY A 48 -48.13 -1.07 35.32
N ALA A 49 -47.58 -1.27 34.12
CA ALA A 49 -47.84 -2.44 33.27
C ALA A 49 -46.95 -3.66 33.62
N GLY A 50 -45.97 -3.51 34.52
CA GLY A 50 -45.04 -4.56 34.92
C GLY A 50 -43.90 -4.85 33.95
N GLN A 51 -43.87 -4.20 32.77
CA GLN A 51 -42.80 -4.31 31.78
C GLN A 51 -42.83 -3.17 30.75
N SER A 52 -41.69 -2.92 30.08
CA SER A 52 -41.61 -2.06 28.91
C SER A 52 -42.25 -2.72 27.67
N PRO A 53 -42.58 -1.96 26.61
CA PRO A 53 -43.05 -2.51 25.34
C PRO A 53 -42.07 -3.50 24.71
N ALA A 54 -40.78 -3.39 25.04
CA ALA A 54 -39.73 -4.27 24.57
C ALA A 54 -39.50 -5.49 25.49
N GLY A 55 -40.28 -5.61 26.57
CA GLY A 55 -40.29 -6.73 27.50
C GLY A 55 -39.35 -6.61 28.69
N VAL A 56 -38.71 -5.47 28.95
CA VAL A 56 -37.82 -5.30 30.12
C VAL A 56 -38.64 -5.02 31.38
N ARG A 57 -38.33 -5.68 32.50
CA ARG A 57 -39.07 -5.52 33.76
C ARG A 57 -38.55 -4.31 34.57
N PRO A 58 -39.39 -3.66 35.40
CA PRO A 58 -38.96 -2.56 36.29
C PRO A 58 -37.83 -2.95 37.25
N VAL A 59 -37.80 -4.22 37.64
CA VAL A 59 -36.67 -4.86 38.31
C VAL A 59 -36.25 -6.04 37.45
N GLU A 60 -35.07 -5.97 36.86
CA GLU A 60 -34.53 -6.98 35.95
C GLU A 60 -33.43 -7.77 36.65
N THR A 61 -33.57 -9.09 36.72
CA THR A 61 -32.60 -9.96 37.37
C THR A 61 -31.53 -10.39 36.36
N VAL A 62 -30.27 -10.10 36.69
CA VAL A 62 -29.08 -10.47 35.89
C VAL A 62 -28.19 -11.39 36.70
N THR A 63 -27.76 -12.50 36.10
CA THR A 63 -26.88 -13.48 36.74
C THR A 63 -25.43 -13.17 36.42
N PHE A 64 -24.58 -13.10 37.44
CA PHE A 64 -23.13 -12.98 37.34
C PHE A 64 -22.49 -14.28 37.80
N THR A 65 -21.70 -14.91 36.94
CA THR A 65 -20.93 -16.12 37.27
C THR A 65 -19.44 -15.81 37.21
N PHE A 66 -18.77 -15.90 38.35
CA PHE A 66 -17.32 -15.72 38.49
C PHE A 66 -16.64 -17.09 38.40
N ASP A 67 -15.60 -17.19 37.57
CA ASP A 67 -14.75 -18.37 37.55
C ASP A 67 -13.54 -18.22 38.50
N ASP A 68 -12.76 -19.29 38.63
CA ASP A 68 -11.55 -19.32 39.46
C ASP A 68 -10.43 -18.41 38.91
N PHE A 69 -10.54 -17.96 37.66
CA PHE A 69 -9.58 -17.06 37.05
C PHE A 69 -9.87 -15.60 37.39
N PHE A 70 -11.04 -15.24 37.93
CA PHE A 70 -11.32 -13.86 38.34
C PHE A 70 -10.26 -13.33 39.34
N PRO A 71 -9.68 -12.14 39.12
CA PRO A 71 -10.10 -11.09 38.19
C PRO A 71 -9.43 -11.15 36.80
N LEU A 72 -8.65 -12.19 36.49
CA LEU A 72 -8.10 -12.38 35.15
C LEU A 72 -9.21 -12.50 34.10
N ALA A 73 -10.20 -13.34 34.35
CA ALA A 73 -11.41 -13.42 33.55
C ALA A 73 -12.50 -12.45 34.06
N VAL A 74 -13.33 -11.97 33.14
CA VAL A 74 -14.55 -11.19 33.44
C VAL A 74 -15.67 -12.15 33.88
N PRO A 75 -16.55 -11.77 34.83
CA PRO A 75 -17.72 -12.59 35.12
C PRO A 75 -18.58 -12.78 33.88
N LEU A 76 -19.14 -13.99 33.73
CA LEU A 76 -20.16 -14.27 32.73
C LEU A 76 -21.48 -13.62 33.17
N ILE A 77 -22.07 -12.83 32.28
CA ILE A 77 -23.30 -12.06 32.54
C ILE A 77 -24.45 -12.63 31.70
N GLU A 78 -25.52 -13.04 32.36
CA GLU A 78 -26.68 -13.70 31.77
C GLU A 78 -27.98 -13.02 32.21
N LEU A 79 -28.91 -12.79 31.28
CA LEU A 79 -30.24 -12.23 31.54
C LEU A 79 -31.22 -13.35 31.96
N ARG A 80 -32.44 -12.99 32.35
CA ARG A 80 -33.51 -13.98 32.59
C ARG A 80 -33.77 -14.85 31.35
N GLN A 81 -34.11 -16.12 31.57
CA GLN A 81 -34.28 -17.11 30.50
C GLN A 81 -35.29 -16.69 29.41
N ASP A 82 -36.38 -16.06 29.82
CA ASP A 82 -37.48 -15.59 28.96
C ASP A 82 -37.27 -14.14 28.45
N PHE A 83 -36.06 -13.58 28.57
CA PHE A 83 -35.75 -12.25 28.05
C PHE A 83 -35.88 -12.21 26.52
N ASN A 84 -36.43 -11.12 25.99
CA ASN A 84 -36.67 -10.97 24.56
C ASN A 84 -35.35 -10.98 23.77
N ARG A 85 -35.12 -12.02 22.96
CA ARG A 85 -33.90 -12.18 22.16
C ARG A 85 -33.87 -11.35 20.88
N SER A 86 -34.97 -10.67 20.53
CA SER A 86 -35.04 -9.78 19.37
C SER A 86 -34.41 -8.41 19.60
N HIS A 87 -33.79 -8.18 20.77
CA HIS A 87 -32.99 -7.00 21.02
C HIS A 87 -31.65 -7.03 20.27
N PRO A 88 -31.20 -5.90 19.69
CA PRO A 88 -29.81 -5.69 19.30
C PRO A 88 -28.86 -5.90 20.49
N HIS A 89 -27.57 -6.13 20.24
CA HIS A 89 -26.58 -6.38 21.29
C HIS A 89 -26.91 -7.55 22.25
N VAL A 90 -27.63 -8.57 21.78
CA VAL A 90 -27.75 -9.87 22.47
C VAL A 90 -26.90 -10.91 21.74
N GLN A 91 -26.07 -11.64 22.49
CA GLN A 91 -25.19 -12.66 21.94
C GLN A 91 -25.98 -13.87 21.45
N PRO A 92 -25.55 -14.51 20.34
CA PRO A 92 -26.13 -15.76 19.87
C PRO A 92 -26.02 -16.85 20.94
N SER A 93 -27.13 -17.49 21.25
CA SER A 93 -27.23 -18.54 22.28
C SER A 93 -28.36 -19.50 21.93
N ARG A 94 -28.35 -20.72 22.48
CA ARG A 94 -29.47 -21.66 22.30
C ARG A 94 -30.71 -21.13 23.02
N THR A 95 -31.89 -21.51 22.54
CA THR A 95 -33.17 -21.14 23.18
C THR A 95 -33.24 -21.64 24.64
N GLU A 96 -32.55 -22.75 24.92
CA GLU A 96 -32.38 -23.37 26.23
C GLU A 96 -31.45 -22.59 27.17
N ASP A 97 -30.52 -21.78 26.62
CA ASP A 97 -29.49 -21.07 27.39
C ASP A 97 -29.93 -19.63 27.69
N PRO A 98 -29.68 -19.07 28.88
CA PRO A 98 -30.00 -17.67 29.18
C PRO A 98 -29.38 -16.70 28.16
N PRO A 99 -30.13 -15.68 27.68
CA PRO A 99 -29.58 -14.67 26.78
C PRO A 99 -28.44 -13.90 27.43
N ARG A 100 -27.40 -13.56 26.67
CA ARG A 100 -26.23 -12.82 27.16
C ARG A 100 -26.16 -11.43 26.52
N PRO A 101 -26.08 -10.35 27.28
CA PRO A 101 -25.99 -9.00 26.72
C PRO A 101 -24.55 -8.71 26.27
N CYS A 102 -24.41 -8.01 25.16
CA CYS A 102 -23.17 -7.37 24.76
C CYS A 102 -23.20 -5.91 25.25
N TYR A 103 -22.83 -5.73 26.51
CA TYR A 103 -22.95 -4.45 27.22
C TYR A 103 -21.80 -3.48 26.96
N PHE A 104 -20.77 -3.85 26.21
CA PHE A 104 -19.60 -3.01 25.96
C PHE A 104 -19.09 -3.16 24.52
N GLU A 105 -18.68 -2.03 23.92
CA GLU A 105 -18.00 -1.99 22.62
C GLU A 105 -16.49 -2.16 22.82
N GLY A 106 -16.02 -3.41 22.78
CA GLY A 106 -14.64 -3.78 23.05
C GLY A 106 -14.55 -5.09 23.82
N ASP A 107 -13.36 -5.41 24.35
CA ASP A 107 -13.19 -6.58 25.22
C ASP A 107 -13.64 -6.23 26.66
N PRO A 108 -14.65 -6.92 27.23
CA PRO A 108 -15.04 -6.70 28.63
C PRO A 108 -13.92 -6.99 29.64
N GLN A 109 -12.91 -7.79 29.27
CA GLN A 109 -11.71 -7.98 30.10
C GLN A 109 -10.90 -6.68 30.19
N ASP A 110 -10.75 -5.95 29.09
CA ASP A 110 -10.10 -4.64 29.08
C ASP A 110 -10.89 -3.63 29.91
N LEU A 111 -12.23 -3.64 29.81
CA LEU A 111 -13.08 -2.80 30.64
C LEU A 111 -12.88 -3.09 32.13
N LEU A 112 -12.85 -4.37 32.53
CA LEU A 112 -12.57 -4.77 33.90
C LEU A 112 -11.18 -4.30 34.36
N ARG A 113 -10.19 -4.23 33.46
CA ARG A 113 -8.83 -3.73 33.76
C ARG A 113 -8.78 -2.22 33.93
N TYR A 114 -9.42 -1.47 33.04
CA TYR A 114 -9.37 -0.01 33.05
C TYR A 114 -10.32 0.61 34.08
N ARG A 115 -11.48 -0.01 34.32
CA ARG A 115 -12.58 0.58 35.12
C ARG A 115 -13.07 -0.32 36.26
N GLY A 116 -12.53 -1.53 36.41
CA GLY A 116 -12.96 -2.45 37.47
C GLY A 116 -14.40 -2.92 37.31
N MET A 117 -14.93 -3.55 38.38
CA MET A 117 -16.31 -4.03 38.41
C MET A 117 -17.34 -2.91 38.34
N GLU A 118 -17.00 -1.71 38.81
CA GLU A 118 -17.86 -0.54 38.68
C GLU A 118 -18.13 -0.21 37.21
N GLY A 119 -17.10 -0.24 36.36
CA GLY A 119 -17.27 -0.06 34.91
C GLY A 119 -18.21 -1.09 34.28
N ILE A 120 -18.08 -2.37 34.67
CA ILE A 120 -18.98 -3.44 34.21
C ILE A 120 -20.43 -3.14 34.63
N MET A 121 -20.64 -2.76 35.89
CA MET A 121 -21.97 -2.48 36.43
C MET A 121 -22.65 -1.30 35.73
N VAL A 122 -21.90 -0.21 35.48
CA VAL A 122 -22.39 0.95 34.75
C VAL A 122 -22.82 0.56 33.32
N GLN A 123 -22.01 -0.23 32.63
CA GLN A 123 -22.33 -0.67 31.27
C GLN A 123 -23.54 -1.61 31.22
N VAL A 124 -23.67 -2.56 32.16
CA VAL A 124 -24.85 -3.44 32.25
C VAL A 124 -26.12 -2.63 32.54
N ALA A 125 -26.04 -1.66 33.45
CA ALA A 125 -27.18 -0.80 33.77
C ALA A 125 -27.61 0.07 32.58
N ASP A 126 -26.66 0.72 31.90
CA ASP A 126 -26.91 1.52 30.69
C ASP A 126 -27.51 0.65 29.56
N TRP A 127 -27.01 -0.58 29.39
CA TRP A 127 -27.56 -1.53 28.44
C TRP A 127 -29.03 -1.88 28.75
N LEU A 128 -29.36 -2.14 30.02
CA LEU A 128 -30.74 -2.46 30.45
C LEU A 128 -31.70 -1.28 30.24
N GLU A 129 -31.26 -0.06 30.54
CA GLU A 129 -32.04 1.16 30.32
C GLU A 129 -32.33 1.37 28.82
N LYS A 130 -31.30 1.25 27.97
CA LYS A 130 -31.45 1.31 26.51
C LYS A 130 -32.35 0.19 25.99
N ALA A 131 -32.24 -1.02 26.54
CA ALA A 131 -33.12 -2.14 26.19
C ALA A 131 -34.59 -1.83 26.52
N ALA A 132 -34.86 -1.26 27.70
CA ALA A 132 -36.21 -0.90 28.11
C ALA A 132 -36.84 0.15 27.18
N ALA A 133 -36.05 1.13 26.73
CA ALA A 133 -36.45 2.18 25.81
C ALA A 133 -36.50 1.76 24.33
N ALA A 134 -36.12 0.52 24.00
CA ALA A 134 -35.89 0.06 22.61
C ALA A 134 -34.89 0.95 21.84
N ALA A 135 -33.88 1.46 22.56
CA ALA A 135 -32.86 2.38 22.08
C ALA A 135 -31.45 1.74 22.03
N LEU A 136 -31.38 0.40 22.00
CA LEU A 136 -30.11 -0.33 21.83
C LEU A 136 -29.52 -0.18 20.42
N MET A 137 -30.34 0.19 19.43
CA MET A 137 -29.88 0.52 18.08
C MET A 137 -29.99 2.02 17.86
N ASP A 138 -28.88 2.65 17.49
CA ASP A 138 -28.81 4.06 17.14
C ASP A 138 -28.68 4.21 15.61
N PHE A 139 -29.78 4.58 14.95
CA PHE A 139 -29.81 4.78 13.50
C PHE A 139 -28.90 5.92 13.01
N SER A 140 -28.44 6.81 13.90
CA SER A 140 -27.43 7.81 13.54
C SER A 140 -26.04 7.20 13.35
N GLN A 141 -25.77 6.06 14.00
CA GLN A 141 -24.55 5.27 13.82
C GLN A 141 -24.71 4.27 12.67
N GLY A 142 -25.91 3.71 12.49
CA GLY A 142 -26.25 2.80 11.41
C GLY A 142 -27.14 1.65 11.87
N TRP A 143 -27.22 0.60 11.04
CA TRP A 143 -27.88 -0.66 11.35
C TRP A 143 -26.93 -1.63 12.04
N GLU A 144 -27.32 -2.15 13.21
CA GLU A 144 -26.53 -3.16 13.94
C GLU A 144 -26.52 -4.50 13.17
N PRO A 145 -25.35 -5.04 12.80
CA PRO A 145 -25.28 -6.33 12.12
C PRO A 145 -25.77 -7.47 13.02
N ILE A 146 -26.31 -8.52 12.43
CA ILE A 146 -26.74 -9.71 13.17
C ILE A 146 -25.51 -10.35 13.81
N ARG A 147 -25.54 -10.44 15.13
CA ARG A 147 -24.45 -10.99 15.92
C ARG A 147 -24.16 -12.45 15.55
N ARG A 148 -22.87 -12.74 15.37
CA ARG A 148 -22.34 -14.03 14.87
C ARG A 148 -21.03 -14.43 15.55
N ASP A 149 -20.70 -13.82 16.68
CA ASP A 149 -19.35 -13.86 17.27
C ASP A 149 -18.99 -15.21 17.90
N SER A 150 -19.99 -16.01 18.29
CA SER A 150 -19.82 -17.34 18.90
C SER A 150 -20.07 -18.48 17.90
N ILE A 151 -19.85 -18.23 16.61
CA ILE A 151 -20.01 -19.22 15.54
C ILE A 151 -18.64 -19.75 15.11
N ASN A 152 -18.53 -21.08 15.01
CA ASN A 152 -17.26 -21.73 14.66
C ASN A 152 -16.96 -21.71 13.16
N ASP A 153 -17.99 -21.70 12.31
CA ASP A 153 -17.84 -21.55 10.86
C ASP A 153 -17.56 -20.11 10.48
N TRP A 154 -16.67 -19.89 9.51
CA TRP A 154 -16.51 -18.56 8.93
C TRP A 154 -16.29 -18.59 7.43
N VAL A 155 -16.73 -17.49 6.80
CA VAL A 155 -16.60 -17.24 5.38
C VAL A 155 -15.82 -15.95 5.18
N GLU A 156 -14.67 -16.06 4.54
CA GLU A 156 -13.85 -14.96 4.03
C GLU A 156 -14.33 -14.59 2.63
N VAL A 157 -14.77 -13.36 2.44
CA VAL A 157 -15.29 -12.87 1.15
C VAL A 157 -15.04 -11.38 0.97
N ASP A 158 -14.79 -10.93 -0.27
CA ASP A 158 -14.78 -9.49 -0.57
C ASP A 158 -16.22 -8.97 -0.58
N PRO A 159 -16.62 -8.11 0.38
CA PRO A 159 -17.99 -7.61 0.45
C PRO A 159 -18.37 -6.78 -0.78
N ASN A 160 -17.42 -6.12 -1.47
CA ASN A 160 -17.72 -5.35 -2.68
C ASN A 160 -18.05 -6.27 -3.86
N PHE A 161 -17.35 -7.40 -3.98
CA PHE A 161 -17.68 -8.43 -4.98
C PHE A 161 -19.11 -8.95 -4.79
N VAL A 162 -19.49 -9.29 -3.56
CA VAL A 162 -20.84 -9.77 -3.24
C VAL A 162 -21.90 -8.70 -3.47
N ARG A 163 -21.67 -7.49 -2.95
CA ARG A 163 -22.59 -6.35 -3.08
C ARG A 163 -22.73 -5.90 -4.54
N GLY A 164 -21.71 -6.09 -5.37
CA GLY A 164 -21.71 -5.77 -6.80
C GLY A 164 -22.72 -6.56 -7.64
N PHE A 165 -23.24 -7.68 -7.13
CA PHE A 165 -24.32 -8.41 -7.81
C PHE A 165 -25.71 -7.79 -7.61
N VAL A 166 -25.90 -7.00 -6.55
CA VAL A 166 -27.23 -6.51 -6.16
C VAL A 166 -27.77 -5.52 -7.18
N ASN A 167 -28.92 -5.85 -7.75
CA ASN A 167 -29.66 -5.02 -8.69
C ASN A 167 -31.17 -5.09 -8.41
N ARG A 168 -31.96 -4.26 -9.10
CA ARG A 168 -33.40 -4.10 -8.85
C ARG A 168 -34.26 -5.32 -9.17
N ASP A 169 -33.77 -6.26 -9.98
CA ASP A 169 -34.57 -7.38 -10.48
C ASP A 169 -34.56 -8.57 -9.51
N GLY A 170 -33.63 -8.56 -8.53
CA GLY A 170 -33.41 -9.67 -7.63
C GLY A 170 -32.78 -10.86 -8.36
N GLY A 171 -32.08 -11.72 -7.64
CA GLY A 171 -31.52 -12.90 -8.28
C GLY A 171 -30.55 -13.67 -7.42
N SER A 172 -29.81 -14.54 -8.11
CA SER A 172 -28.72 -15.30 -7.52
C SER A 172 -27.50 -15.35 -8.44
N ALA A 173 -26.32 -15.42 -7.85
CA ALA A 173 -25.05 -15.61 -8.52
C ALA A 173 -24.25 -16.70 -7.82
N PHE A 174 -23.23 -17.22 -8.50
CA PHE A 174 -22.41 -18.31 -8.00
C PHE A 174 -20.95 -17.91 -8.06
N ALA A 175 -20.17 -18.40 -7.12
CA ALA A 175 -18.72 -18.27 -7.06
C ALA A 175 -18.11 -19.58 -6.56
N VAL A 176 -16.90 -19.91 -7.00
CA VAL A 176 -16.15 -21.02 -6.42
C VAL A 176 -15.68 -20.59 -5.03
N SER A 177 -15.65 -21.53 -4.09
CA SER A 177 -15.07 -21.30 -2.77
C SER A 177 -14.11 -22.43 -2.43
N GLN A 178 -13.03 -22.12 -1.74
CA GLN A 178 -12.14 -23.12 -1.16
C GLN A 178 -12.49 -23.29 0.31
N HIS A 179 -12.35 -24.49 0.85
CA HIS A 179 -12.68 -24.76 2.24
C HIS A 179 -11.68 -25.68 2.93
N LEU A 180 -11.50 -25.46 4.22
CA LEU A 180 -10.73 -26.31 5.11
C LEU A 180 -11.62 -26.74 6.29
N GLY A 181 -11.74 -28.05 6.49
CA GLY A 181 -12.37 -28.61 7.67
C GLY A 181 -11.43 -28.56 8.86
N LEU A 182 -11.93 -28.14 10.02
CA LEU A 182 -11.17 -27.93 11.25
C LEU A 182 -11.80 -28.73 12.39
N GLU A 183 -10.99 -29.48 13.12
CA GLU A 183 -11.42 -30.12 14.36
C GLU A 183 -11.27 -29.15 15.53
N LEU A 184 -12.34 -28.98 16.30
CA LEU A 184 -12.35 -28.08 17.45
C LEU A 184 -11.85 -28.80 18.70
N ARG A 185 -11.07 -28.10 19.54
CA ARG A 185 -10.57 -28.63 20.82
C ARG A 185 -11.68 -29.08 21.77
N SER A 186 -12.86 -28.48 21.67
CA SER A 186 -14.06 -28.82 22.45
C SER A 186 -14.76 -30.10 21.96
N GLY A 187 -14.27 -30.74 20.91
CA GLY A 187 -15.03 -31.68 20.09
C GLY A 187 -15.95 -30.93 19.11
N GLY A 188 -16.09 -31.47 17.90
CA GLY A 188 -16.86 -30.87 16.81
C GLY A 188 -16.01 -30.45 15.61
N HIS A 189 -16.68 -30.04 14.53
CA HIS A 189 -16.04 -29.65 13.28
C HIS A 189 -16.53 -28.27 12.82
N ALA A 190 -15.62 -27.49 12.23
CA ALA A 190 -15.88 -26.17 11.66
C ALA A 190 -15.31 -26.08 10.25
N TYR A 191 -15.81 -25.15 9.45
CA TYR A 191 -15.26 -24.82 8.14
C TYR A 191 -14.69 -23.40 8.12
N ALA A 192 -13.46 -23.31 7.64
CA ALA A 192 -12.88 -22.07 7.14
C ALA A 192 -13.11 -22.02 5.63
N ILE A 193 -13.84 -21.02 5.14
CA ILE A 193 -14.23 -20.95 3.74
C ILE A 193 -13.72 -19.64 3.15
N SER A 194 -13.06 -19.70 2.00
CA SER A 194 -12.63 -18.54 1.21
C SER A 194 -13.39 -18.49 -0.10
N VAL A 195 -14.16 -17.44 -0.32
CA VAL A 195 -14.92 -17.24 -1.57
C VAL A 195 -14.05 -16.52 -2.59
N GLU A 196 -13.88 -17.13 -3.76
CA GLU A 196 -13.13 -16.49 -4.84
C GLU A 196 -13.96 -15.33 -5.41
N ALA A 197 -13.33 -14.16 -5.58
CA ALA A 197 -13.96 -12.95 -6.12
C ALA A 197 -14.15 -13.02 -7.65
N GLN A 198 -14.67 -14.15 -8.14
CA GLN A 198 -14.90 -14.43 -9.55
C GLN A 198 -16.25 -15.11 -9.74
N ARG A 199 -17.04 -14.60 -10.69
CA ARG A 199 -18.35 -15.18 -11.02
C ARG A 199 -18.17 -16.55 -11.68
N GLN A 200 -18.84 -17.54 -11.15
CA GLN A 200 -18.91 -18.90 -11.68
C GLN A 200 -20.18 -19.13 -12.51
N SER A 201 -20.03 -19.77 -13.68
CA SER A 201 -21.16 -20.25 -14.48
C SER A 201 -21.49 -21.71 -14.15
N LEU A 202 -22.78 -22.02 -13.97
CA LEU A 202 -23.25 -23.39 -13.68
C LEU A 202 -23.69 -24.12 -14.95
N GLY A 203 -22.70 -24.58 -15.72
CA GLY A 203 -22.92 -25.47 -16.86
C GLY A 203 -23.46 -26.86 -16.44
N PRO A 204 -24.03 -27.65 -17.36
CA PRO A 204 -24.66 -28.95 -17.06
C PRO A 204 -23.76 -29.95 -16.32
N ASP A 205 -22.44 -29.91 -16.58
CA ASP A 205 -21.46 -30.83 -16.01
C ASP A 205 -20.60 -30.20 -14.90
N PHE A 206 -21.00 -29.06 -14.33
CA PHE A 206 -20.18 -28.30 -13.37
C PHE A 206 -19.70 -29.18 -12.20
N PHE A 207 -20.63 -29.86 -11.53
CA PHE A 207 -20.31 -30.71 -10.37
C PHE A 207 -19.35 -31.86 -10.70
N ARG A 208 -19.56 -32.52 -11.85
CA ARG A 208 -18.66 -33.58 -12.34
C ARG A 208 -17.25 -33.06 -12.64
N LYS A 209 -17.12 -31.87 -13.23
CA LYS A 209 -15.80 -31.34 -13.66
C LYS A 209 -14.98 -30.75 -12.51
N VAL A 210 -15.64 -30.04 -11.59
CA VAL A 210 -14.96 -29.20 -10.60
C VAL A 210 -14.82 -29.90 -9.25
N ILE A 211 -15.80 -30.71 -8.84
CA ILE A 211 -15.89 -31.19 -7.46
C ILE A 211 -15.46 -32.66 -7.32
N GLU A 212 -15.70 -33.52 -8.32
CA GLU A 212 -15.23 -34.92 -8.26
C GLU A 212 -13.70 -35.05 -8.26
N ASN A 213 -12.98 -34.04 -8.77
CA ASN A 213 -11.53 -34.10 -8.99
C ASN A 213 -10.71 -33.20 -8.06
N ALA A 214 -11.34 -32.41 -7.17
CA ALA A 214 -10.64 -31.43 -6.34
C ALA A 214 -11.21 -31.38 -4.91
N ALA A 215 -10.57 -32.13 -4.00
CA ALA A 215 -10.87 -32.03 -2.57
C ALA A 215 -10.63 -30.60 -2.07
N GLY A 216 -11.52 -30.10 -1.20
CA GLY A 216 -11.44 -28.73 -0.66
C GLY A 216 -12.09 -27.65 -1.53
N VAL A 217 -12.76 -28.01 -2.62
CA VAL A 217 -13.52 -27.09 -3.47
C VAL A 217 -15.02 -27.17 -3.14
N GLY A 218 -15.60 -26.01 -2.86
CA GLY A 218 -17.01 -25.78 -2.58
C GLY A 218 -17.66 -24.82 -3.56
N LEU A 219 -18.94 -24.54 -3.33
CA LEU A 219 -19.72 -23.59 -4.13
C LEU A 219 -20.37 -22.54 -3.23
N SER A 220 -20.22 -21.26 -3.59
CA SER A 220 -20.91 -20.16 -2.97
C SER A 220 -22.12 -19.72 -3.79
N VAL A 221 -23.25 -19.48 -3.13
CA VAL A 221 -24.52 -19.04 -3.69
C VAL A 221 -24.85 -17.68 -3.08
N ILE A 222 -24.80 -16.64 -3.90
CA ILE A 222 -25.11 -15.26 -3.50
C ILE A 222 -26.56 -15.00 -3.89
N VAL A 223 -27.40 -14.57 -2.94
CA VAL A 223 -28.84 -14.35 -3.16
C VAL A 223 -29.22 -12.93 -2.74
N TRP A 224 -29.88 -12.16 -3.60
CA TRP A 224 -30.32 -10.79 -3.30
C TRP A 224 -31.77 -10.53 -3.71
N GLY A 225 -32.40 -9.59 -3.00
CA GLY A 225 -33.79 -9.21 -3.20
C GLY A 225 -33.95 -8.28 -4.40
N GLY A 226 -35.13 -8.31 -5.01
CA GLY A 226 -35.50 -7.38 -6.07
C GLY A 226 -36.22 -6.15 -5.53
N LYS A 227 -37.27 -5.77 -6.24
CA LYS A 227 -38.16 -4.66 -5.90
C LYS A 227 -39.51 -5.15 -5.38
N THR A 228 -40.13 -4.32 -4.56
CA THR A 228 -41.53 -4.41 -4.16
C THR A 228 -42.46 -4.12 -5.35
N PRO A 229 -43.77 -4.41 -5.25
CA PRO A 229 -44.74 -4.07 -6.29
C PRO A 229 -44.80 -2.56 -6.63
N SER A 230 -44.48 -1.66 -5.70
CA SER A 230 -44.38 -0.21 -5.94
C SER A 230 -43.14 0.19 -6.73
N GLY A 231 -42.15 -0.71 -6.86
CA GLY A 231 -40.89 -0.45 -7.54
C GLY A 231 -39.72 -0.14 -6.60
N ASP A 232 -39.98 0.04 -5.31
CA ASP A 232 -38.96 0.32 -4.29
C ASP A 232 -38.13 -0.92 -3.95
N PRO A 233 -36.86 -0.79 -3.53
CA PRO A 233 -36.08 -1.93 -3.04
C PRO A 233 -36.78 -2.64 -1.89
N VAL A 234 -36.69 -3.97 -1.83
CA VAL A 234 -37.14 -4.73 -0.65
C VAL A 234 -36.19 -4.43 0.52
N VAL A 235 -36.71 -3.90 1.62
CA VAL A 235 -35.96 -3.54 2.84
C VAL A 235 -36.44 -4.40 4.01
N SER A 236 -35.50 -4.97 4.78
CA SER A 236 -35.78 -5.70 6.02
C SER A 236 -35.39 -4.83 7.22
N ASP A 237 -36.41 -4.26 7.86
CA ASP A 237 -36.32 -3.28 8.96
C ASP A 237 -36.46 -3.88 10.36
N ARG A 238 -36.66 -5.21 10.45
CA ARG A 238 -36.77 -5.92 11.71
C ARG A 238 -35.48 -6.67 12.03
N TYR A 239 -34.94 -6.41 13.22
CA TYR A 239 -33.80 -7.15 13.76
C TYR A 239 -34.26 -8.54 14.25
N LEU A 240 -33.54 -9.58 13.85
CA LEU A 240 -33.78 -10.96 14.27
C LEU A 240 -32.46 -11.62 14.68
N PRO A 241 -32.38 -12.28 15.85
CA PRO A 241 -31.19 -13.00 16.27
C PRO A 241 -30.91 -14.16 15.31
N GLU A 242 -29.69 -14.71 15.31
CA GLU A 242 -29.39 -15.88 14.50
C GLU A 242 -29.93 -17.16 15.14
N THR A 243 -30.81 -17.85 14.43
CA THR A 243 -31.52 -19.05 14.94
C THR A 243 -31.61 -20.19 13.93
N VAL A 244 -31.16 -20.01 12.69
CA VAL A 244 -31.33 -21.01 11.62
C VAL A 244 -30.44 -22.22 11.90
N ARG A 245 -31.05 -23.40 11.84
CA ARG A 245 -30.43 -24.73 11.97
C ARG A 245 -30.89 -25.70 10.90
N THR A 246 -32.05 -25.46 10.30
CA THR A 246 -32.68 -26.35 9.32
C THR A 246 -33.04 -25.64 8.02
N MET A 247 -33.34 -26.43 6.98
CA MET A 247 -33.78 -25.90 5.68
C MET A 247 -35.13 -25.17 5.74
N ALA A 248 -36.03 -25.61 6.61
CA ALA A 248 -37.30 -24.93 6.85
C ALA A 248 -37.06 -23.53 7.45
N GLU A 249 -36.26 -23.45 8.51
CA GLU A 249 -35.91 -22.17 9.17
C GLU A 249 -35.13 -21.24 8.23
N LEU A 250 -34.25 -21.76 7.38
CA LEU A 250 -33.56 -20.96 6.36
C LEU A 250 -34.57 -20.36 5.36
N THR A 251 -35.55 -21.15 4.95
CA THR A 251 -36.60 -20.71 4.02
C THR A 251 -37.49 -19.64 4.64
N ASP A 252 -37.86 -19.79 5.91
CA ASP A 252 -38.63 -18.80 6.67
C ASP A 252 -37.82 -17.52 6.89
N ARG A 253 -36.54 -17.66 7.21
CA ARG A 253 -35.60 -16.55 7.34
C ARG A 253 -35.47 -15.78 6.02
N ALA A 254 -35.32 -16.48 4.91
CA ALA A 254 -35.27 -15.88 3.59
C ALA A 254 -36.59 -15.18 3.22
N ALA A 255 -37.75 -15.72 3.63
CA ALA A 255 -39.04 -15.05 3.45
C ALA A 255 -39.12 -13.73 4.23
N HIS A 256 -38.61 -13.71 5.47
CA HIS A 256 -38.55 -12.49 6.27
C HIS A 256 -37.67 -11.41 5.62
N TYR A 257 -36.57 -11.81 4.98
CA TYR A 257 -35.70 -10.89 4.22
C TYR A 257 -36.22 -10.56 2.82
N GLY A 258 -37.34 -11.15 2.39
CA GLY A 258 -37.87 -11.00 1.04
C GLY A 258 -37.01 -11.64 -0.06
N LEU A 259 -36.25 -12.69 0.28
CA LEU A 259 -35.33 -13.44 -0.58
C LEU A 259 -35.85 -14.83 -0.97
N GLN A 260 -37.02 -15.25 -0.49
CA GLN A 260 -37.51 -16.63 -0.63
C GLN A 260 -37.62 -17.09 -2.09
N ALA A 261 -38.12 -16.25 -2.99
CA ALA A 261 -38.29 -16.61 -4.40
C ALA A 261 -36.93 -16.85 -5.07
N GLN A 262 -35.96 -15.98 -4.83
CA GLN A 262 -34.61 -16.07 -5.38
C GLN A 262 -33.84 -17.26 -4.81
N LEU A 263 -33.98 -17.52 -3.50
CA LEU A 263 -33.39 -18.70 -2.87
C LEU A 263 -33.95 -20.00 -3.48
N ARG A 264 -35.27 -20.09 -3.64
CA ARG A 264 -35.92 -21.26 -4.28
C ARG A 264 -35.47 -21.45 -5.73
N ALA A 265 -35.34 -20.37 -6.50
CA ALA A 265 -34.84 -20.43 -7.87
C ALA A 265 -33.38 -20.92 -7.93
N ALA A 266 -32.52 -20.44 -7.03
CA ALA A 266 -31.12 -20.87 -6.93
C ALA A 266 -31.01 -22.36 -6.58
N PHE A 267 -31.75 -22.82 -5.57
CA PHE A 267 -31.79 -24.24 -5.20
C PHE A 267 -32.37 -25.11 -6.31
N GLY A 268 -33.45 -24.68 -6.98
CA GLY A 268 -34.00 -25.39 -8.13
C GLY A 268 -32.97 -25.56 -9.25
N LEU A 269 -32.21 -24.52 -9.56
CA LEU A 269 -31.11 -24.62 -10.53
C LEU A 269 -30.05 -25.63 -10.07
N LEU A 270 -29.59 -25.55 -8.83
CA LEU A 270 -28.60 -26.50 -8.29
C LEU A 270 -29.10 -27.95 -8.33
N GLN A 271 -30.36 -28.19 -7.98
CA GLN A 271 -30.99 -29.51 -8.06
C GLN A 271 -30.95 -30.09 -9.47
N THR A 272 -31.23 -29.29 -10.51
CA THR A 272 -31.12 -29.75 -11.91
C THR A 272 -29.68 -30.08 -12.33
N ARG A 273 -28.68 -29.57 -11.61
CA ARG A 273 -27.25 -29.73 -11.91
C ARG A 273 -26.61 -30.89 -11.15
N PHE A 274 -27.07 -31.22 -9.94
CA PHE A 274 -26.57 -32.36 -9.14
C PHE A 274 -26.75 -33.74 -9.81
N GLY A 275 -27.64 -33.86 -10.81
CA GLY A 275 -27.91 -35.14 -11.48
C GLY A 275 -28.72 -36.11 -10.61
N LYS A 276 -28.74 -37.41 -10.99
CA LYS A 276 -29.55 -38.45 -10.33
C LYS A 276 -28.83 -39.22 -9.19
N SER A 277 -27.53 -39.04 -9.03
CA SER A 277 -26.70 -39.83 -8.11
C SER A 277 -26.19 -38.99 -6.95
N ALA A 278 -26.03 -39.59 -5.78
CA ALA A 278 -25.40 -38.96 -4.62
C ALA A 278 -23.87 -39.04 -4.72
N TYR A 279 -23.19 -38.00 -4.24
CA TYR A 279 -21.72 -37.93 -4.19
C TYR A 279 -21.15 -38.58 -2.92
N ASN A 280 -19.99 -39.23 -3.07
CA ASN A 280 -19.30 -39.91 -1.97
C ASN A 280 -18.75 -38.94 -0.91
N LEU A 281 -18.32 -37.75 -1.33
CA LEU A 281 -17.90 -36.66 -0.45
C LEU A 281 -18.97 -35.54 -0.50
N PRO A 282 -19.29 -34.90 0.64
CA PRO A 282 -20.24 -33.80 0.65
C PRO A 282 -19.64 -32.59 -0.05
N LEU A 283 -20.45 -31.91 -0.85
CA LEU A 283 -20.16 -30.57 -1.33
C LEU A 283 -20.43 -29.58 -0.22
N ILE A 284 -19.46 -28.72 0.07
CA ILE A 284 -19.66 -27.57 0.95
C ILE A 284 -20.33 -26.45 0.16
N LEU A 285 -21.60 -26.18 0.47
CA LEU A 285 -22.38 -25.10 -0.09
C LEU A 285 -22.40 -23.92 0.88
N THR A 286 -21.95 -22.76 0.42
CA THR A 286 -21.94 -21.51 1.19
C THR A 286 -23.02 -20.59 0.66
N LEU A 287 -24.00 -20.26 1.49
CA LEU A 287 -25.12 -19.39 1.13
C LEU A 287 -24.89 -18.00 1.67
N LEU A 288 -24.82 -16.99 0.81
CA LEU A 288 -24.65 -15.58 1.16
C LEU A 288 -25.96 -14.85 0.87
N LEU A 289 -26.81 -14.69 1.89
CA LEU A 289 -28.02 -13.87 1.77
C LEU A 289 -27.64 -12.40 1.87
N VAL A 290 -27.89 -11.61 0.82
CA VAL A 290 -27.60 -10.18 0.79
C VAL A 290 -28.88 -9.41 1.09
N VAL A 291 -28.96 -8.91 2.33
CA VAL A 291 -30.15 -8.29 2.90
C VAL A 291 -30.00 -6.78 2.91
N ARG A 292 -30.98 -6.05 2.37
CA ARG A 292 -31.00 -4.59 2.44
C ARG A 292 -31.65 -4.12 3.74
N ARG A 293 -30.94 -3.26 4.47
CA ARG A 293 -31.33 -2.67 5.74
C ARG A 293 -31.82 -1.23 5.58
N PRO A 294 -32.55 -0.67 6.56
CA PRO A 294 -33.05 0.70 6.52
C PRO A 294 -31.95 1.77 6.56
N ALA A 295 -30.78 1.43 7.12
CA ALA A 295 -29.61 2.28 7.23
C ALA A 295 -28.36 1.49 6.85
N ASP A 296 -27.23 2.19 6.68
CA ASP A 296 -25.94 1.55 6.46
C ASP A 296 -25.57 0.65 7.64
N VAL A 297 -25.12 -0.56 7.36
CA VAL A 297 -24.63 -1.47 8.39
C VAL A 297 -23.38 -0.85 9.02
N ILE A 298 -23.34 -0.82 10.36
CA ILE A 298 -22.26 -0.19 11.12
C ILE A 298 -20.90 -0.76 10.68
N GLY A 299 -19.94 0.14 10.42
CA GLY A 299 -18.59 -0.21 9.97
C GLY A 299 -18.47 -0.72 8.53
N GLN A 300 -19.58 -0.83 7.78
CA GLN A 300 -19.59 -1.47 6.46
C GLN A 300 -19.84 -0.49 5.29
N GLY A 301 -20.29 0.74 5.57
CA GLY A 301 -20.52 1.80 4.58
C GLY A 301 -21.49 1.41 3.46
N SER A 302 -22.47 0.56 3.78
CA SER A 302 -23.45 0.03 2.85
C SER A 302 -24.68 -0.47 3.61
N PRO A 303 -25.91 -0.31 3.08
CA PRO A 303 -27.11 -0.87 3.68
C PRO A 303 -27.27 -2.37 3.36
N LEU A 304 -26.31 -2.98 2.68
CA LEU A 304 -26.34 -4.39 2.27
C LEU A 304 -25.56 -5.25 3.28
N GLU A 305 -26.29 -5.91 4.16
CA GLU A 305 -25.77 -6.90 5.10
C GLU A 305 -25.60 -8.27 4.41
N ILE A 306 -24.47 -8.93 4.64
CA ILE A 306 -24.19 -10.28 4.12
C ILE A 306 -24.41 -11.27 5.28
N VAL A 307 -25.38 -12.17 5.11
CA VAL A 307 -25.79 -13.13 6.14
C VAL A 307 -25.46 -14.55 5.65
N PRO A 308 -24.33 -15.14 6.10
CA PRO A 308 -23.85 -16.40 5.54
C PRO A 308 -24.35 -17.65 6.29
N TYR A 309 -24.51 -18.74 5.55
CA TYR A 309 -24.78 -20.10 6.03
C TYR A 309 -23.94 -21.13 5.27
N VAL A 310 -23.72 -22.29 5.88
CA VAL A 310 -22.93 -23.42 5.35
C VAL A 310 -23.76 -24.69 5.43
N MET A 311 -23.68 -25.51 4.39
CA MET A 311 -24.36 -26.80 4.30
C MET A 311 -23.45 -27.86 3.66
N GLU A 312 -23.61 -29.11 4.11
CA GLU A 312 -22.99 -30.28 3.49
C GLU A 312 -24.01 -31.01 2.61
N VAL A 313 -23.85 -30.88 1.29
CA VAL A 313 -24.84 -31.34 0.31
C VAL A 313 -24.26 -32.50 -0.49
N ARG A 314 -24.96 -33.64 -0.54
CA ARG A 314 -24.51 -34.84 -1.28
C ARG A 314 -25.36 -35.13 -2.50
N SER A 315 -26.58 -34.61 -2.53
CA SER A 315 -27.58 -34.93 -3.54
C SER A 315 -28.56 -33.78 -3.79
N ALA A 316 -29.35 -33.87 -4.87
CA ALA A 316 -30.39 -32.87 -5.13
C ALA A 316 -31.49 -32.82 -4.05
N SER A 317 -31.78 -33.94 -3.38
CA SER A 317 -32.80 -33.99 -2.31
C SER A 317 -32.41 -33.18 -1.08
N ASP A 318 -31.11 -33.00 -0.84
CA ASP A 318 -30.59 -32.24 0.30
C ASP A 318 -30.90 -30.75 0.21
N LEU A 319 -31.20 -30.25 -0.99
CA LEU A 319 -31.61 -28.87 -1.27
C LEU A 319 -33.14 -28.66 -1.24
N SER A 320 -33.90 -29.71 -0.92
CA SER A 320 -35.36 -29.60 -0.79
C SER A 320 -35.75 -28.92 0.53
N GLY A 321 -36.92 -28.26 0.55
CA GLY A 321 -37.41 -27.59 1.76
C GLY A 321 -37.73 -28.53 2.92
N SER A 322 -37.91 -29.82 2.65
CA SER A 322 -38.13 -30.89 3.64
C SER A 322 -36.85 -31.62 4.03
N SER A 323 -35.69 -31.16 3.58
CA SER A 323 -34.40 -31.78 3.88
C SER A 323 -34.05 -31.63 5.36
N GLU A 324 -33.54 -32.71 5.95
CA GLU A 324 -32.99 -32.73 7.32
C GLU A 324 -31.51 -32.33 7.37
N VAL A 325 -30.90 -31.99 6.22
CA VAL A 325 -29.50 -31.53 6.19
C VAL A 325 -29.35 -30.29 7.07
N PRO A 326 -28.41 -30.30 8.03
CA PRO A 326 -28.16 -29.16 8.90
C PRO A 326 -27.76 -27.92 8.10
N VAL A 327 -28.35 -26.77 8.43
CA VAL A 327 -27.94 -25.46 7.95
C VAL A 327 -27.21 -24.77 9.09
N ARG A 328 -25.93 -24.48 8.90
CA ARG A 328 -25.10 -23.87 9.95
C ARG A 328 -24.88 -22.40 9.62
N PRO A 329 -25.16 -21.44 10.51
CA PRO A 329 -24.77 -20.07 10.25
C PRO A 329 -23.24 -19.98 10.28
N ALA A 330 -22.70 -19.02 9.54
CA ALA A 330 -21.27 -18.70 9.58
C ALA A 330 -21.06 -17.25 10.04
N ALA A 331 -19.87 -16.95 10.54
CA ALA A 331 -19.37 -15.59 10.63
C ALA A 331 -18.90 -15.12 9.24
N VAL A 332 -19.01 -13.82 8.97
CA VAL A 332 -18.42 -13.20 7.77
C VAL A 332 -17.14 -12.49 8.14
N ARG A 333 -16.10 -12.66 7.32
CA ARG A 333 -14.83 -11.95 7.42
C ARG A 333 -14.51 -11.33 6.07
N ASP A 334 -13.99 -10.12 6.08
CA ASP A 334 -13.54 -9.47 4.84
C ASP A 334 -12.32 -10.21 4.30
N ALA A 335 -12.39 -10.67 3.05
CA ALA A 335 -11.23 -11.18 2.35
C ALA A 335 -10.25 -10.05 2.04
N ILE A 336 -8.97 -10.39 1.88
CA ILE A 336 -7.94 -9.44 1.47
C ILE A 336 -8.34 -8.81 0.13
N SER A 337 -8.46 -7.49 0.13
CA SER A 337 -8.77 -6.70 -1.04
C SER A 337 -8.04 -5.36 -0.99
N ARG A 338 -7.87 -4.73 -2.16
CA ARG A 338 -7.33 -3.36 -2.26
C ARG A 338 -8.02 -2.39 -1.30
N LYS A 339 -9.35 -2.46 -1.21
CA LYS A 339 -10.17 -1.56 -0.38
C LYS A 339 -9.94 -1.81 1.12
N LEU A 340 -9.90 -3.08 1.54
CA LEU A 340 -9.61 -3.43 2.94
C LEU A 340 -8.23 -2.94 3.36
N LEU A 341 -7.21 -3.20 2.53
CA LEU A 341 -5.83 -2.77 2.80
C LEU A 341 -5.69 -1.24 2.87
N ALA A 342 -6.34 -0.50 1.96
CA ALA A 342 -6.39 0.96 2.02
C ALA A 342 -7.07 1.46 3.30
N SER A 343 -8.19 0.86 3.70
CA SER A 343 -8.93 1.23 4.91
C SER A 343 -8.09 1.02 6.19
N VAL A 344 -7.48 -0.15 6.34
CA VAL A 344 -6.66 -0.50 7.52
C VAL A 344 -5.39 0.35 7.60
N SER A 345 -4.81 0.72 6.46
CA SER A 345 -3.64 1.61 6.42
C SER A 345 -3.97 3.09 6.64
N GLY A 346 -5.25 3.46 6.73
CA GLY A 346 -5.69 4.86 6.80
C GLY A 346 -5.48 5.64 5.49
N SER A 347 -5.23 4.93 4.38
CA SER A 347 -5.04 5.52 3.05
C SER A 347 -6.37 5.69 2.34
N ARG A 348 -6.53 6.78 1.59
CA ARG A 348 -7.69 6.94 0.70
C ARG A 348 -7.68 5.82 -0.35
N PRO A 349 -8.79 5.08 -0.55
CA PRO A 349 -8.90 4.12 -1.62
C PRO A 349 -8.73 4.81 -2.98
N LEU A 350 -7.79 4.31 -3.79
CA LEU A 350 -7.63 4.68 -5.19
C LEU A 350 -8.21 3.54 -6.04
N GLU A 351 -8.96 3.85 -7.11
CA GLU A 351 -9.47 2.81 -8.02
C GLU A 351 -8.32 1.98 -8.59
N GLU A 352 -7.28 2.64 -9.08
CA GLU A 352 -6.02 1.97 -9.44
C GLU A 352 -4.81 2.92 -9.38
N ALA A 353 -3.81 2.57 -8.58
CA ALA A 353 -2.50 3.21 -8.64
C ALA A 353 -1.73 2.64 -9.84
N GLN A 354 -1.60 3.44 -10.92
CA GLN A 354 -0.97 3.01 -12.17
C GLN A 354 0.49 3.46 -12.21
N TRP A 355 1.43 2.59 -11.85
CA TRP A 355 2.85 2.91 -11.86
C TRP A 355 3.71 1.67 -12.08
N THR A 356 4.91 1.89 -12.60
CA THR A 356 5.87 0.83 -12.91
C THR A 356 7.04 0.87 -11.94
N LEU A 357 7.36 -0.28 -11.36
CA LEU A 357 8.59 -0.47 -10.59
C LEU A 357 9.66 -1.11 -11.47
N ILE A 358 10.81 -0.45 -11.55
CA ILE A 358 12.01 -0.92 -12.23
C ILE A 358 13.02 -1.34 -11.16
N GLY A 359 13.41 -2.62 -11.17
CA GLY A 359 14.24 -3.22 -10.13
C GLY A 359 13.42 -3.81 -8.99
N CYS A 360 13.30 -5.14 -8.97
CA CYS A 360 12.66 -5.93 -7.93
C CYS A 360 13.69 -6.48 -6.93
N GLY A 361 14.78 -5.75 -6.68
CA GLY A 361 15.79 -6.08 -5.68
C GLY A 361 15.34 -5.77 -4.25
N SER A 362 16.29 -5.66 -3.32
CA SER A 362 16.00 -5.44 -1.90
C SER A 362 15.15 -4.18 -1.61
N VAL A 363 15.50 -3.04 -2.21
CA VAL A 363 14.75 -1.77 -2.05
C VAL A 363 13.41 -1.87 -2.77
N GLY A 364 13.43 -2.19 -4.06
CA GLY A 364 12.21 -2.23 -4.89
C GLY A 364 11.14 -3.21 -4.37
N ALA A 365 11.51 -4.43 -3.97
CA ALA A 365 10.55 -5.38 -3.42
C ALA A 365 9.90 -4.87 -2.13
N LYS A 366 10.66 -4.19 -1.25
CA LYS A 366 10.10 -3.59 -0.04
C LYS A 366 9.18 -2.41 -0.36
N LEU A 367 9.56 -1.54 -1.31
CA LEU A 367 8.68 -0.46 -1.79
C LEU A 367 7.36 -1.02 -2.34
N ALA A 368 7.43 -2.05 -3.18
CA ALA A 368 6.26 -2.72 -3.75
C ALA A 368 5.33 -3.27 -2.65
N ILE A 369 5.89 -3.97 -1.65
CA ILE A 369 5.08 -4.57 -0.58
C ILE A 369 4.51 -3.52 0.39
N HIS A 370 5.25 -2.45 0.71
CA HIS A 370 4.71 -1.34 1.49
C HIS A 370 3.51 -0.71 0.79
N LEU A 371 3.65 -0.36 -0.49
CA LEU A 371 2.56 0.24 -1.26
C LEU A 371 1.42 -0.73 -1.55
N ALA A 372 1.70 -2.02 -1.73
CA ALA A 372 0.66 -3.04 -1.86
C ALA A 372 -0.18 -3.17 -0.57
N ARG A 373 0.42 -3.07 0.61
CA ARG A 373 -0.31 -3.05 1.89
C ARG A 373 -1.19 -1.80 2.08
N GLU A 374 -1.00 -0.76 1.26
CA GLU A 374 -1.87 0.42 1.18
C GLU A 374 -2.92 0.33 0.06
N GLY A 375 -2.99 -0.79 -0.68
CA GLY A 375 -3.84 -0.94 -1.87
C GLY A 375 -3.32 -0.18 -3.10
N ARG A 376 -2.01 0.10 -3.15
CA ARG A 376 -1.32 0.93 -4.17
C ARG A 376 -0.16 0.19 -4.84
N ALA A 377 -0.25 -1.13 -4.99
CA ALA A 377 0.79 -1.95 -5.63
C ALA A 377 1.15 -1.43 -7.04
N PRO A 378 2.39 -1.63 -7.51
CA PRO A 378 2.76 -1.35 -8.89
C PRO A 378 1.96 -2.24 -9.85
N THR A 379 1.64 -1.71 -11.04
CA THR A 379 0.91 -2.47 -12.08
C THR A 379 1.85 -3.19 -13.03
N THR A 380 3.09 -2.71 -13.16
CA THR A 380 4.16 -3.37 -13.93
C THR A 380 5.43 -3.47 -13.09
N LEU A 381 6.10 -4.63 -13.17
CA LEU A 381 7.37 -4.93 -12.50
C LEU A 381 8.42 -5.28 -13.56
N VAL A 382 9.59 -4.65 -13.53
CA VAL A 382 10.68 -4.93 -14.47
C VAL A 382 11.92 -5.37 -13.72
N ASP A 383 12.32 -6.63 -13.87
CA ASP A 383 13.60 -7.15 -13.37
C ASP A 383 14.02 -8.40 -14.14
N ARG A 384 15.24 -8.39 -14.67
CA ARG A 384 15.84 -9.50 -15.42
C ARG A 384 16.52 -10.57 -14.57
N SER A 385 16.51 -10.43 -13.25
CA SER A 385 17.32 -11.28 -12.37
C SER A 385 16.49 -12.38 -11.74
N LEU A 386 17.10 -13.56 -11.61
CA LEU A 386 16.59 -14.62 -10.75
C LEU A 386 16.90 -14.31 -9.27
N MET A 387 16.09 -14.87 -8.39
CA MET A 387 16.32 -14.92 -6.95
C MET A 387 17.44 -15.91 -6.63
N ALA A 388 18.50 -15.41 -6.02
CA ALA A 388 19.58 -16.22 -5.48
C ALA A 388 19.48 -16.33 -3.95
N PRO A 389 20.00 -17.40 -3.32
CA PRO A 389 19.90 -17.60 -1.87
C PRO A 389 20.34 -16.41 -1.01
N HIS A 390 21.42 -15.72 -1.41
CA HIS A 390 21.91 -14.55 -0.67
C HIS A 390 20.98 -13.33 -0.77
N ASN A 391 20.10 -13.24 -1.78
CA ASN A 391 19.16 -12.13 -1.87
C ASN A 391 18.21 -12.14 -0.68
N TYR A 392 17.78 -13.32 -0.22
CA TYR A 392 16.87 -13.46 0.93
C TYR A 392 17.40 -12.88 2.24
N ALA A 393 18.71 -12.62 2.37
CA ALA A 393 19.26 -11.94 3.54
C ALA A 393 18.73 -10.51 3.70
N ARG A 394 18.28 -9.86 2.60
CA ARG A 394 17.79 -8.48 2.60
C ARG A 394 16.63 -8.22 1.65
N HIS A 395 16.08 -9.25 1.01
CA HIS A 395 14.98 -9.07 0.07
C HIS A 395 13.69 -8.73 0.83
N GLY A 396 12.71 -8.10 0.17
CA GLY A 396 11.39 -7.87 0.77
C GLY A 396 10.56 -9.14 0.97
N LEU A 397 11.01 -10.27 0.43
CA LEU A 397 10.30 -11.55 0.41
C LEU A 397 11.15 -12.64 1.07
N VAL A 398 10.46 -13.63 1.62
CA VAL A 398 11.06 -14.84 2.19
C VAL A 398 11.01 -15.99 1.19
N PRO A 399 11.95 -16.96 1.25
CA PRO A 399 11.92 -18.11 0.36
C PRO A 399 10.69 -18.97 0.60
N ILE A 400 10.10 -19.50 -0.47
CA ILE A 400 8.99 -20.47 -0.39
C ILE A 400 9.61 -21.87 -0.39
N PRO A 401 9.58 -22.64 0.72
CA PRO A 401 10.33 -23.90 0.84
C PRO A 401 9.94 -24.99 -0.17
N GLN A 402 8.77 -24.88 -0.79
CA GLN A 402 8.17 -25.89 -1.65
C GLN A 402 8.59 -25.80 -3.13
N PHE A 403 9.34 -24.75 -3.51
CA PHE A 403 9.81 -24.54 -4.89
C PHE A 403 11.34 -24.60 -4.95
N PRO A 404 11.95 -25.70 -5.44
CA PRO A 404 13.40 -25.89 -5.44
C PRO A 404 14.14 -25.12 -6.54
N VAL A 405 13.43 -24.35 -7.38
CA VAL A 405 14.01 -23.65 -8.55
C VAL A 405 14.06 -22.13 -8.28
N PRO A 406 15.13 -21.42 -8.67
CA PRO A 406 15.20 -19.97 -8.61
C PRO A 406 14.04 -19.31 -9.36
N ASP A 407 13.36 -18.39 -8.69
CA ASP A 407 12.27 -17.61 -9.27
C ASP A 407 12.77 -16.32 -9.92
N TRP A 408 12.05 -15.74 -10.87
CA TRP A 408 12.35 -14.37 -11.28
C TRP A 408 11.95 -13.42 -10.16
N LYS A 409 12.78 -12.39 -9.91
CA LYS A 409 12.47 -11.40 -8.87
C LYS A 409 11.14 -10.70 -9.13
N ALA A 410 10.88 -10.36 -10.39
CA ALA A 410 9.62 -9.75 -10.81
C ALA A 410 8.43 -10.68 -10.54
N ASP A 411 8.51 -11.96 -10.92
CA ASP A 411 7.47 -12.96 -10.65
C ASP A 411 7.23 -13.16 -9.13
N ALA A 412 8.30 -13.25 -8.35
CA ALA A 412 8.20 -13.42 -6.90
C ALA A 412 7.46 -12.24 -6.24
N VAL A 413 7.78 -11.01 -6.65
CA VAL A 413 7.09 -9.79 -6.17
C VAL A 413 5.65 -9.74 -6.70
N ALA A 414 5.39 -10.12 -7.96
CA ALA A 414 4.06 -10.18 -8.52
C ALA A 414 3.15 -11.14 -7.74
N ARG A 415 3.64 -12.34 -7.37
CA ARG A 415 2.88 -13.30 -6.56
C ARG A 415 2.64 -12.80 -5.14
N ALA A 416 3.61 -12.11 -4.54
CA ALA A 416 3.40 -11.49 -3.23
C ALA A 416 2.34 -10.36 -3.27
N ILE A 417 2.32 -9.56 -4.34
CA ILE A 417 1.27 -8.56 -4.62
C ILE A 417 -0.08 -9.26 -4.83
N GLN A 418 -0.11 -10.40 -5.52
CA GLN A 418 -1.31 -11.21 -5.71
C GLN A 418 -1.89 -11.70 -4.38
N GLY A 419 -1.03 -12.15 -3.46
CA GLY A 419 -1.43 -12.51 -2.09
C GLY A 419 -2.01 -11.33 -1.28
N LEU A 420 -1.78 -10.09 -1.73
CA LEU A 420 -2.36 -8.86 -1.17
C LEU A 420 -3.57 -8.35 -1.97
N GLY A 421 -4.23 -9.24 -2.74
CA GLY A 421 -5.48 -8.93 -3.46
C GLY A 421 -5.31 -7.91 -4.60
N GLN A 422 -4.11 -7.80 -5.16
CA GLN A 422 -3.77 -6.89 -6.26
C GLN A 422 -3.09 -7.66 -7.40
N SER A 423 -2.74 -7.00 -8.50
CA SER A 423 -2.09 -7.66 -9.63
C SER A 423 -1.03 -6.76 -10.23
N ALA A 424 0.08 -7.38 -10.64
CA ALA A 424 1.17 -6.74 -11.32
C ALA A 424 1.65 -7.63 -12.46
N THR A 425 2.02 -7.02 -13.59
CA THR A 425 2.58 -7.73 -14.74
C THR A 425 4.12 -7.76 -14.63
N PRO A 426 4.75 -8.94 -14.46
CA PRO A 426 6.19 -9.06 -14.45
C PRO A 426 6.78 -9.06 -15.87
N LEU A 427 7.89 -8.34 -16.05
CA LEU A 427 8.69 -8.28 -17.28
C LEU A 427 10.15 -8.63 -16.94
N HIS A 428 10.74 -9.53 -17.73
CA HIS A 428 12.10 -10.07 -17.51
C HIS A 428 13.16 -9.42 -18.41
N GLU A 429 12.94 -8.16 -18.75
CA GLU A 429 13.76 -7.43 -19.71
C GLU A 429 15.02 -6.83 -19.06
N ASP A 430 16.14 -6.87 -19.77
CA ASP A 430 17.22 -5.92 -19.49
C ASP A 430 16.79 -4.55 -19.99
N LEU A 431 16.27 -3.73 -19.06
CA LEU A 431 15.66 -2.47 -19.41
C LEU A 431 16.62 -1.57 -20.20
N ALA A 432 17.91 -1.50 -19.82
CA ALA A 432 18.85 -0.62 -20.52
C ALA A 432 19.02 -1.03 -21.98
N VAL A 433 19.18 -2.33 -22.24
CA VAL A 433 19.31 -2.86 -23.61
C VAL A 433 18.00 -2.68 -24.39
N ALA A 434 16.86 -3.00 -23.76
CA ALA A 434 15.55 -2.88 -24.38
C ALA A 434 15.25 -1.44 -24.81
N LEU A 435 15.59 -0.46 -23.97
CA LEU A 435 15.42 0.96 -24.25
C LEU A 435 16.35 1.49 -25.34
N ALA A 436 17.57 0.97 -25.43
CA ALA A 436 18.56 1.36 -26.44
C ALA A 436 18.22 0.85 -27.85
N SER A 437 17.62 -0.34 -27.98
CA SER A 437 17.37 -0.97 -29.29
C SER A 437 15.99 -0.66 -29.89
N SER A 438 14.92 -1.16 -29.27
CA SER A 438 13.54 -0.97 -29.72
C SER A 438 12.62 -1.20 -28.53
N PRO A 439 12.27 -0.14 -27.78
CA PRO A 439 11.66 -0.30 -26.47
C PRO A 439 10.27 -0.93 -26.56
N PRO A 440 9.96 -1.98 -25.77
CA PRO A 440 8.58 -2.41 -25.53
C PRO A 440 7.86 -1.40 -24.61
N ALA A 441 7.95 -0.11 -24.95
CA ALA A 441 7.49 1.03 -24.14
C ALA A 441 6.04 0.89 -23.68
N LYS A 442 5.17 0.34 -24.54
CA LYS A 442 3.75 0.13 -24.21
C LYS A 442 3.52 -0.92 -23.13
N GLN A 443 4.45 -1.88 -22.95
CA GLN A 443 4.39 -2.88 -21.89
C GLN A 443 5.00 -2.34 -20.59
N ILE A 444 6.12 -1.61 -20.70
CA ILE A 444 6.83 -1.05 -19.53
C ILE A 444 6.02 0.09 -18.91
N TRP A 445 5.48 1.01 -19.72
CA TRP A 445 4.61 2.09 -19.26
C TRP A 445 3.36 2.22 -20.16
N PRO A 446 2.30 1.47 -19.86
CA PRO A 446 0.99 1.68 -20.49
C PRO A 446 0.54 3.14 -20.38
N LYS A 447 -0.35 3.59 -21.26
CA LYS A 447 -0.77 5.01 -21.35
C LYS A 447 -1.27 5.62 -20.02
N ALA A 448 -1.81 4.81 -19.12
CA ALA A 448 -2.31 5.24 -17.81
C ALA A 448 -1.23 5.35 -16.72
N THR A 449 0.02 5.00 -17.02
CA THR A 449 1.14 5.02 -16.05
C THR A 449 1.42 6.45 -15.58
N GLN A 450 1.25 6.68 -14.28
CA GLN A 450 1.41 7.98 -13.63
C GLN A 450 2.88 8.36 -13.48
N LEU A 451 3.72 7.39 -13.08
CA LEU A 451 5.15 7.58 -12.85
C LEU A 451 5.91 6.25 -12.96
N LEU A 452 7.21 6.37 -13.20
CA LEU A 452 8.17 5.26 -13.13
C LEU A 452 8.96 5.37 -11.82
N VAL A 453 9.18 4.26 -11.14
CA VAL A 453 10.08 4.20 -9.97
C VAL A 453 11.28 3.34 -10.33
N ASP A 454 12.46 3.96 -10.38
CA ASP A 454 13.73 3.23 -10.51
C ASP A 454 14.29 2.92 -9.12
N ALA A 455 14.35 1.64 -8.78
CA ALA A 455 14.95 1.11 -7.56
C ALA A 455 16.08 0.13 -7.86
N THR A 456 16.68 0.22 -9.06
CA THR A 456 17.78 -0.65 -9.48
C THR A 456 19.11 -0.27 -8.86
N GLY A 457 19.28 1.02 -8.54
CA GLY A 457 20.58 1.59 -8.16
C GLY A 457 21.64 1.50 -9.27
N SER A 458 21.22 1.36 -10.54
CA SER A 458 22.10 1.15 -11.68
C SER A 458 22.21 2.43 -12.53
N PRO A 459 23.39 3.08 -12.59
CA PRO A 459 23.59 4.24 -13.45
C PRO A 459 23.27 3.97 -14.93
N THR A 460 23.47 2.73 -15.40
CA THR A 460 23.12 2.32 -16.77
C THR A 460 21.62 2.37 -17.03
N VAL A 461 20.79 2.08 -16.02
CA VAL A 461 19.33 2.20 -16.13
C VAL A 461 18.92 3.67 -16.11
N THR A 462 19.52 4.47 -15.23
CA THR A 462 19.36 5.94 -15.20
C THR A 462 19.64 6.54 -16.58
N ASP A 463 20.77 6.16 -17.19
CA ASP A 463 21.18 6.64 -18.51
C ASP A 463 20.20 6.22 -19.62
N ALA A 464 19.76 4.97 -19.60
CA ALA A 464 18.80 4.47 -20.58
C ALA A 464 17.44 5.17 -20.48
N LEU A 465 16.99 5.54 -19.28
CA LEU A 465 15.79 6.34 -19.07
C LEU A 465 15.94 7.78 -19.58
N CYS A 466 17.15 8.31 -19.67
CA CYS A 466 17.44 9.66 -20.16
C CYS A 466 17.84 9.73 -21.65
N LEU A 467 17.80 8.61 -22.38
CA LEU A 467 17.96 8.61 -23.82
C LEU A 467 16.88 9.50 -24.47
N PRO A 468 17.22 10.41 -25.42
CA PRO A 468 16.27 11.39 -25.95
C PRO A 468 14.95 10.79 -26.48
N GLN A 469 15.05 9.66 -27.19
CA GLN A 469 13.91 8.94 -27.77
C GLN A 469 13.02 8.26 -26.70
N VAL A 470 13.57 8.02 -25.51
CA VAL A 470 12.88 7.42 -24.36
C VAL A 470 12.26 8.52 -23.51
N GLU A 471 13.05 9.51 -23.08
CA GLU A 471 12.65 10.67 -22.27
C GLU A 471 11.42 11.36 -22.86
N ALA A 472 11.37 11.52 -24.19
CA ALA A 472 10.25 12.16 -24.89
C ALA A 472 8.90 11.39 -24.82
N LYS A 473 8.90 10.11 -24.40
CA LYS A 473 7.73 9.22 -24.48
C LYS A 473 7.32 8.61 -23.14
N ARG A 474 8.20 8.63 -22.14
CA ARG A 474 7.93 8.02 -20.84
C ARG A 474 7.28 9.01 -19.86
N PRO A 475 6.59 8.51 -18.82
CA PRO A 475 6.23 9.33 -17.65
C PRO A 475 7.48 9.82 -16.91
N ARG A 476 7.25 10.71 -15.93
CA ARG A 476 8.29 11.16 -14.99
C ARG A 476 8.83 10.01 -14.16
N VAL A 477 10.12 10.06 -13.86
CA VAL A 477 10.83 9.07 -13.07
C VAL A 477 11.05 9.57 -11.65
N VAL A 478 10.91 8.66 -10.69
CA VAL A 478 11.40 8.77 -9.32
C VAL A 478 12.51 7.74 -9.16
N GLU A 479 13.74 8.19 -9.02
CA GLU A 479 14.89 7.31 -8.77
C GLU A 479 15.12 7.17 -7.27
N THR A 480 15.38 5.95 -6.81
CA THR A 480 15.66 5.62 -5.41
C THR A 480 16.91 4.76 -5.33
N SER A 481 17.83 5.11 -4.44
CA SER A 481 19.07 4.37 -4.23
C SER A 481 19.57 4.51 -2.79
N LEU A 482 20.41 3.56 -2.39
CA LEU A 482 21.12 3.58 -1.11
C LEU A 482 22.62 3.69 -1.36
N LEU A 483 23.26 4.64 -0.69
CA LEU A 483 24.68 4.94 -0.76
C LEU A 483 25.34 4.61 0.59
N GLY A 484 26.68 4.55 0.63
CA GLY A 484 27.42 4.40 1.87
C GLY A 484 27.02 3.20 2.71
N ARG A 485 26.80 2.03 2.09
CA ARG A 485 26.32 0.79 2.75
C ARG A 485 24.94 0.93 3.42
N GLY A 486 24.07 1.79 2.87
CA GLY A 486 22.74 2.05 3.42
C GLY A 486 22.73 3.09 4.55
N SER A 487 23.82 3.83 4.74
CA SER A 487 23.88 4.96 5.69
C SER A 487 23.26 6.24 5.12
N VAL A 488 23.25 6.33 3.78
CA VAL A 488 22.69 7.46 3.05
C VAL A 488 21.67 6.94 2.06
N SER A 489 20.52 7.61 1.97
CA SER A 489 19.57 7.40 0.88
C SER A 489 19.58 8.55 -0.09
N TYR A 490 19.37 8.23 -1.35
CA TYR A 490 19.16 9.18 -2.43
C TYR A 490 17.80 8.90 -3.05
N MET A 491 16.98 9.93 -3.17
CA MET A 491 15.72 9.89 -3.88
C MET A 491 15.60 11.14 -4.76
N ALA A 492 15.53 10.95 -6.08
CA ALA A 492 15.43 12.02 -7.05
C ALA A 492 14.09 11.96 -7.77
N ILE A 493 13.42 13.10 -7.86
CA ILE A 493 12.12 13.24 -8.49
C ILE A 493 12.26 14.24 -9.63
N GLU A 494 12.13 13.75 -10.87
CA GLU A 494 12.24 14.60 -12.06
C GLU A 494 11.29 15.77 -12.02
N GLY A 495 11.68 16.91 -12.57
CA GLY A 495 10.75 18.01 -12.81
C GLY A 495 9.78 17.75 -13.97
N PRO A 496 8.85 18.68 -14.22
CA PRO A 496 7.97 18.63 -15.39
C PRO A 496 8.76 18.48 -16.70
N LYS A 497 8.23 17.70 -17.66
CA LYS A 497 8.91 17.39 -18.94
C LYS A 497 10.33 16.82 -18.77
N ALA A 498 10.57 16.11 -17.67
CA ALA A 498 11.88 15.59 -17.29
C ALA A 498 12.95 16.68 -17.17
N ASN A 499 12.59 17.90 -16.73
CA ASN A 499 13.54 18.99 -16.46
C ASN A 499 13.34 19.58 -15.05
N PRO A 500 14.28 19.36 -14.11
CA PRO A 500 15.50 18.55 -14.26
C PRO A 500 15.18 17.06 -14.50
N SER A 501 16.04 16.39 -15.28
CA SER A 501 16.01 14.93 -15.48
C SER A 501 16.65 14.22 -14.30
N VAL A 502 16.51 12.89 -14.19
CA VAL A 502 17.23 12.12 -13.15
C VAL A 502 18.76 12.22 -13.29
N GLN A 503 19.30 12.47 -14.49
CA GLN A 503 20.74 12.73 -14.68
C GLN A 503 21.16 14.12 -14.19
N ASP A 504 20.32 15.14 -14.44
CA ASP A 504 20.54 16.49 -13.91
C ASP A 504 20.51 16.46 -12.37
N LEU A 505 19.51 15.77 -11.79
CA LEU A 505 19.37 15.56 -10.34
C LEU A 505 20.54 14.75 -9.76
N GLN A 506 21.02 13.72 -10.46
CA GLN A 506 22.18 12.97 -10.03
C GLN A 506 23.44 13.85 -9.98
N ALA A 507 23.69 14.68 -11.00
CA ALA A 507 24.81 15.63 -10.99
C ALA A 507 24.70 16.64 -9.84
N GLU A 508 23.51 17.20 -9.63
CA GLU A 508 23.24 18.14 -8.54
C GLU A 508 23.42 17.49 -7.17
N SER A 509 23.02 16.22 -7.01
CA SER A 509 23.19 15.48 -5.78
C SER A 509 24.65 15.30 -5.39
N TYR A 510 25.56 15.12 -6.36
CA TYR A 510 27.00 15.04 -6.07
C TYR A 510 27.56 16.35 -5.56
N ARG A 511 27.09 17.49 -6.08
CA ARG A 511 27.48 18.81 -5.58
C ARG A 511 27.01 18.99 -4.14
N VAL A 512 25.73 18.72 -3.87
CA VAL A 512 25.13 18.80 -2.53
C VAL A 512 25.87 17.88 -1.53
N MET A 513 26.14 16.63 -1.90
CA MET A 513 26.87 15.70 -1.03
C MET A 513 28.32 16.11 -0.81
N ALA A 514 28.98 16.75 -1.78
CA ALA A 514 30.36 17.20 -1.64
C ALA A 514 30.52 18.43 -0.73
N ASP A 515 29.48 19.27 -0.65
CA ASP A 515 29.42 20.46 0.20
C ASP A 515 29.20 20.14 1.69
N ASP A 516 28.65 18.96 2.01
CA ASP A 516 28.47 18.47 3.39
C ASP A 516 29.56 17.44 3.73
N ASP A 517 30.39 17.75 4.74
CA ASP A 517 31.52 16.90 5.13
C ASP A 517 31.11 15.47 5.50
N THR A 518 29.97 15.31 6.18
CA THR A 518 29.47 13.99 6.61
C THR A 518 28.93 13.20 5.43
N LEU A 519 28.12 13.83 4.57
CA LEU A 519 27.58 13.17 3.38
C LEU A 519 28.70 12.82 2.40
N ARG A 520 29.71 13.68 2.24
CA ARG A 520 30.88 13.41 1.40
C ARG A 520 31.61 12.16 1.84
N GLU A 521 31.82 11.98 3.14
CA GLU A 521 32.49 10.81 3.71
C GLU A 521 31.65 9.54 3.59
N LEU A 522 30.34 9.62 3.84
CA LEU A 522 29.46 8.45 3.81
C LEU A 522 29.09 8.02 2.40
N ALA A 523 28.73 8.96 1.52
CA ALA A 523 28.11 8.67 0.23
C ALA A 523 29.09 8.60 -0.95
N LEU A 524 30.15 9.42 -0.93
CA LEU A 524 31.11 9.52 -2.04
C LEU A 524 32.40 8.73 -1.81
N ALA A 525 32.63 8.18 -0.61
CA ALA A 525 33.78 7.33 -0.35
C ALA A 525 33.69 5.97 -1.08
N SER A 526 34.83 5.47 -1.54
CA SER A 526 34.94 4.16 -2.17
C SER A 526 34.71 3.06 -1.13
N ALA A 527 33.51 2.47 -1.11
CA ALA A 527 33.22 1.34 -0.22
C ALA A 527 34.01 0.09 -0.66
N SER A 528 35.00 -0.29 0.15
CA SER A 528 35.93 -1.41 -0.06
C SER A 528 35.40 -2.79 0.39
N ASP A 529 34.14 -2.91 0.83
CA ASP A 529 33.61 -4.15 1.41
C ASP A 529 32.53 -4.79 0.53
N VAL A 530 32.99 -5.49 -0.51
CA VAL A 530 32.16 -6.32 -1.38
C VAL A 530 32.33 -7.78 -0.99
N VAL A 531 31.24 -8.46 -0.63
CA VAL A 531 31.25 -9.90 -0.34
C VAL A 531 31.08 -10.67 -1.64
N VAL A 532 31.95 -11.65 -1.87
CA VAL A 532 31.87 -12.58 -3.01
C VAL A 532 31.03 -13.79 -2.59
N VAL A 533 29.89 -13.99 -3.25
CA VAL A 533 28.96 -15.09 -2.96
C VAL A 533 29.00 -16.15 -4.07
N GLY A 534 30.02 -17.01 -4.06
CA GLY A 534 30.23 -18.06 -5.07
C GLY A 534 31.47 -17.81 -5.92
N GLN A 535 31.60 -18.54 -7.03
CA GLN A 535 32.85 -18.59 -7.84
C GLN A 535 32.81 -17.70 -9.10
N GLY A 536 32.07 -16.58 -9.08
CA GLY A 536 31.93 -15.69 -10.25
C GLY A 536 31.95 -14.21 -9.92
N CYS A 537 32.45 -13.36 -10.83
CA CYS A 537 32.56 -11.90 -10.63
C CYS A 537 31.20 -11.19 -10.44
N SER A 538 30.10 -11.78 -10.92
CA SER A 538 28.71 -11.28 -10.75
C SER A 538 28.12 -11.56 -9.36
N THR A 539 28.88 -12.21 -8.47
CA THR A 539 28.42 -12.58 -7.11
C THR A 539 28.77 -11.57 -6.03
N ARG A 540 29.24 -10.39 -6.45
CA ARG A 540 29.67 -9.30 -5.60
C ARG A 540 28.46 -8.53 -5.05
N THR A 541 28.26 -8.55 -3.74
CA THR A 541 27.16 -7.83 -3.07
C THR A 541 27.68 -7.01 -1.88
N ALA A 542 27.08 -5.84 -1.64
CA ALA A 542 27.41 -5.02 -0.49
C ALA A 542 27.03 -5.72 0.83
N GLN A 543 27.89 -5.63 1.85
CA GLN A 543 27.61 -6.16 3.18
C GLN A 543 26.88 -5.13 4.05
N MET A 544 25.61 -5.39 4.32
CA MET A 544 24.79 -4.64 5.29
C MET A 544 23.70 -5.55 5.86
N THR A 545 23.10 -5.17 6.99
CA THR A 545 21.94 -5.84 7.58
C THR A 545 20.66 -5.45 6.84
N ASP A 546 19.61 -6.27 6.98
CA ASP A 546 18.29 -5.90 6.45
C ASP A 546 17.70 -4.68 7.17
N ALA A 547 17.97 -4.53 8.48
CA ALA A 547 17.53 -3.37 9.26
C ALA A 547 18.08 -2.06 8.67
N ARG A 548 19.41 -2.00 8.39
CA ARG A 548 20.05 -0.82 7.80
C ARG A 548 19.54 -0.52 6.39
N LEU A 549 19.34 -1.57 5.58
CA LEU A 549 18.74 -1.41 4.26
C LEU A 549 17.30 -0.87 4.34
N SER A 550 16.54 -1.32 5.34
CA SER A 550 15.13 -0.98 5.50
C SER A 550 14.91 0.43 6.05
N THR A 551 15.87 1.04 6.75
CA THR A 551 15.70 2.31 7.46
C THR A 551 15.02 3.40 6.61
N PHE A 552 15.43 3.59 5.36
CA PHE A 552 14.89 4.65 4.49
C PHE A 552 13.66 4.25 3.68
N VAL A 553 13.43 2.94 3.50
CA VAL A 553 12.41 2.44 2.58
C VAL A 553 10.98 2.84 2.97
N PRO A 554 10.57 2.81 4.25
CA PRO A 554 9.26 3.33 4.66
C PRO A 554 9.05 4.80 4.32
N GLY A 555 10.08 5.64 4.49
CA GLY A 555 10.03 7.06 4.14
C GLY A 555 9.83 7.28 2.64
N MET A 556 10.59 6.54 1.81
CA MET A 556 10.43 6.53 0.35
C MET A 556 9.05 6.03 -0.08
N ALA A 557 8.56 4.92 0.51
CA ALA A 557 7.23 4.38 0.23
C ALA A 557 6.14 5.39 0.60
N ARG A 558 6.29 6.11 1.71
CA ARG A 558 5.34 7.15 2.11
C ARG A 558 5.33 8.32 1.13
N TYR A 559 6.49 8.73 0.62
CA TYR A 559 6.57 9.74 -0.44
C TYR A 559 5.85 9.26 -1.71
N LEU A 560 6.14 8.06 -2.17
CA LEU A 560 5.50 7.48 -3.37
C LEU A 560 3.99 7.35 -3.20
N SER A 561 3.52 6.93 -2.02
CA SER A 561 2.10 6.88 -1.69
C SER A 561 1.44 8.26 -1.84
N ALA A 562 2.07 9.32 -1.31
CA ALA A 562 1.57 10.69 -1.48
C ALA A 562 1.60 11.14 -2.95
N ALA A 563 2.65 10.79 -3.71
CA ALA A 563 2.77 11.11 -5.13
C ALA A 563 1.70 10.42 -5.99
N LEU A 564 1.35 9.17 -5.70
CA LEU A 564 0.28 8.43 -6.40
C LEU A 564 -1.11 9.01 -6.12
N GLU A 565 -1.30 9.64 -4.95
CA GLU A 565 -2.58 10.24 -4.57
C GLU A 565 -2.73 11.69 -5.04
N ARG A 566 -1.66 12.49 -4.96
CA ARG A 566 -1.70 13.95 -5.16
C ARG A 566 -0.97 14.40 -6.43
N GLY A 567 -0.26 13.50 -7.11
CA GLY A 567 0.65 13.82 -8.19
C GLY A 567 2.04 14.21 -7.71
N LEU A 568 3.00 14.23 -8.64
CA LEU A 568 4.35 14.73 -8.43
C LEU A 568 4.40 16.27 -8.46
N PRO A 569 5.44 16.92 -7.89
CA PRO A 569 5.60 18.38 -7.91
C PRO A 569 5.47 18.97 -9.32
N VAL A 570 4.70 20.04 -9.51
CA VAL A 570 4.29 20.52 -10.85
C VAL A 570 5.14 21.65 -11.43
N GLN A 571 6.07 22.22 -10.66
CA GLN A 571 6.92 23.33 -11.11
C GLN A 571 8.38 22.92 -11.25
N GLU A 572 8.89 22.13 -10.29
CA GLU A 572 10.32 21.88 -10.12
C GLU A 572 10.58 20.39 -9.88
N GLY A 573 11.85 19.99 -9.99
CA GLY A 573 12.31 18.69 -9.51
C GLY A 573 12.60 18.73 -8.02
N GLU A 574 12.89 17.56 -7.45
CA GLU A 574 13.21 17.46 -6.03
C GLU A 574 14.31 16.41 -5.80
N LEU A 575 15.21 16.71 -4.87
CA LEU A 575 16.19 15.79 -4.30
C LEU A 575 15.87 15.58 -2.82
N ALA A 576 15.74 14.34 -2.39
CA ALA A 576 15.64 13.98 -0.98
C ALA A 576 16.82 13.08 -0.60
N ILE A 577 17.65 13.58 0.32
CA ILE A 577 18.83 12.88 0.83
C ILE A 577 18.57 12.53 2.29
N GLY A 578 18.58 11.24 2.60
CA GLY A 578 18.43 10.74 3.95
C GLY A 578 19.80 10.33 4.51
N ARG A 579 20.01 10.51 5.81
CA ARG A 579 21.14 9.96 6.55
C ARG A 579 20.66 9.28 7.82
N VAL A 580 21.38 8.25 8.25
CA VAL A 580 21.10 7.51 9.48
C VAL A 580 22.39 7.23 10.21
N ASP A 581 22.35 7.35 11.53
CA ASP A 581 23.44 6.94 12.42
C ASP A 581 23.62 5.40 12.40
N ASP A 582 24.79 4.93 12.85
CA ASP A 582 25.13 3.50 12.82
C ASP A 582 24.19 2.60 13.64
N ASP A 583 23.60 3.14 14.71
CA ASP A 583 22.63 2.45 15.57
C ASP A 583 21.22 2.40 14.97
N LEU A 584 21.00 3.08 13.85
CA LEU A 584 19.74 3.22 13.12
C LEU A 584 18.63 4.00 13.85
N MET A 585 18.92 4.57 15.02
CA MET A 585 17.92 5.24 15.86
C MET A 585 17.68 6.70 15.46
N ASN A 586 18.71 7.36 14.92
CA ASN A 586 18.59 8.73 14.40
C ASN A 586 18.61 8.73 12.88
N GLN A 587 17.48 9.08 12.29
CA GLN A 587 17.32 9.28 10.86
C GLN A 587 16.96 10.75 10.60
N SER A 588 17.58 11.36 9.58
CA SER A 588 17.22 12.71 9.13
C SER A 588 17.16 12.78 7.61
N TRP A 589 16.27 13.62 7.10
CA TRP A 589 16.07 13.84 5.67
C TRP A 589 16.25 15.32 5.33
N GLN A 590 17.03 15.60 4.30
CA GLN A 590 17.16 16.92 3.69
C GLN A 590 16.46 16.88 2.34
N ARG A 591 15.59 17.86 2.06
CA ARG A 591 14.87 17.99 0.80
C ARG A 591 15.31 19.28 0.11
N PHE A 592 15.67 19.17 -1.14
CA PHE A 592 16.12 20.28 -1.99
C PHE A 592 15.18 20.38 -3.17
N THR A 593 14.61 21.55 -3.34
CA THR A 593 13.88 21.92 -4.55
C THR A 593 14.89 22.23 -5.64
N VAL A 594 14.73 21.64 -6.82
CA VAL A 594 15.66 21.79 -7.94
C VAL A 594 14.93 22.43 -9.13
N PRO A 595 15.18 23.72 -9.41
CA PRO A 595 14.58 24.40 -10.55
C PRO A 595 14.98 23.75 -11.89
N ALA A 596 14.17 24.03 -12.91
CA ALA A 596 14.46 23.57 -14.27
C ALA A 596 15.83 24.08 -14.76
N PHE A 597 16.62 23.18 -15.35
CA PHE A 597 17.90 23.49 -15.95
C PHE A 597 17.67 24.27 -17.25
N ARG A 598 18.57 25.20 -17.57
CA ARG A 598 18.64 25.81 -18.90
C ARG A 598 19.25 24.79 -19.85
N ARG A 599 18.48 24.39 -20.87
CA ARG A 599 18.88 23.36 -21.83
C ARG A 599 19.28 24.00 -23.15
N LEU A 600 20.46 23.62 -23.64
CA LEU A 600 20.94 23.96 -24.96
C LEU A 600 21.03 22.69 -25.82
N ARG A 601 20.83 22.83 -27.13
CA ARG A 601 20.88 21.71 -28.08
C ARG A 601 21.61 22.08 -29.36
N SER A 602 22.36 21.12 -29.90
CA SER A 602 22.97 21.24 -31.24
C SER A 602 22.03 20.71 -32.32
N SER A 603 22.35 21.01 -33.59
CA SER A 603 21.62 20.49 -34.74
C SER A 603 21.71 18.96 -34.89
N THR A 604 22.78 18.33 -34.38
CA THR A 604 22.95 16.87 -34.38
C THR A 604 22.29 16.19 -33.18
N GLY A 605 21.85 16.99 -32.18
CA GLY A 605 21.08 16.53 -31.03
C GLY A 605 21.84 16.43 -29.72
N ARG A 606 23.12 16.82 -29.68
CA ARG A 606 23.92 16.93 -28.45
C ARG A 606 23.30 17.94 -27.49
N ARG A 607 23.44 17.70 -26.19
CA ARG A 607 22.74 18.50 -25.16
C ARG A 607 23.68 19.07 -24.12
N ALA A 608 23.36 20.25 -23.61
CA ALA A 608 23.98 20.81 -22.43
C ALA A 608 22.90 21.34 -21.49
N SER A 609 22.86 20.83 -20.26
CA SER A 609 21.95 21.24 -19.20
C SER A 609 22.74 22.04 -18.16
N ILE A 610 22.30 23.26 -17.88
CA ILE A 610 22.94 24.18 -16.95
C ILE A 610 22.00 24.39 -15.76
N SER A 611 22.47 24.10 -14.55
CA SER A 611 21.67 24.29 -13.34
C SER A 611 21.31 25.77 -13.17
N HIS A 612 20.19 26.02 -12.48
CA HIS A 612 19.77 27.38 -12.19
C HIS A 612 20.84 28.15 -11.37
N SER A 613 21.46 27.50 -10.40
CA SER A 613 22.54 28.08 -9.59
C SER A 613 23.75 28.51 -10.43
N VAL A 614 24.14 27.73 -11.45
CA VAL A 614 25.23 28.12 -12.37
C VAL A 614 24.87 29.37 -13.14
N VAL A 615 23.62 29.48 -13.61
CA VAL A 615 23.17 30.70 -14.32
C VAL A 615 23.22 31.92 -13.40
N GLU A 616 22.78 31.78 -12.14
CA GLU A 616 22.85 32.86 -11.15
C GLU A 616 24.28 33.28 -10.82
N LEU A 617 25.19 32.32 -10.63
CA LEU A 617 26.62 32.60 -10.39
C LEU A 617 27.25 33.35 -11.57
N ILE A 618 26.87 32.98 -12.80
CA ILE A 618 27.33 33.63 -14.02
C ILE A 618 26.77 35.04 -14.16
N ASP A 619 25.47 35.21 -13.95
CA ASP A 619 24.82 36.52 -14.02
C ASP A 619 25.36 37.47 -12.93
N SER A 620 25.65 36.96 -11.72
CA SER A 620 26.31 37.71 -10.65
C SER A 620 27.73 38.13 -11.05
N ALA A 621 28.53 37.21 -11.58
CA ALA A 621 29.91 37.50 -11.99
C ALA A 621 29.98 38.56 -13.11
N ILE A 622 28.99 38.58 -14.02
CA ILE A 622 28.84 39.61 -15.06
C ILE A 622 28.42 40.95 -14.44
N ALA A 623 27.48 40.94 -13.49
CA ALA A 623 27.03 42.15 -12.80
C ALA A 623 28.15 42.83 -12.01
N ASP A 624 29.07 42.06 -11.41
CA ASP A 624 30.23 42.56 -10.68
C ASP A 624 31.29 43.20 -11.59
N ARG A 625 31.25 42.93 -12.90
CA ARG A 625 32.20 43.42 -13.91
C ARG A 625 31.46 44.02 -15.10
N PRO A 626 30.70 45.12 -14.90
CA PRO A 626 29.93 45.72 -15.98
C PRO A 626 30.87 46.26 -17.07
N HIS A 627 30.44 46.17 -18.33
CA HIS A 627 31.14 46.68 -19.52
C HIS A 627 32.42 45.95 -19.94
N VAL A 628 32.76 44.81 -19.33
CA VAL A 628 33.84 43.94 -19.79
C VAL A 628 33.35 42.51 -19.97
N GLU A 629 34.09 41.74 -20.75
CA GLU A 629 33.96 40.29 -20.78
C GLU A 629 34.65 39.67 -19.57
N THR A 630 33.97 38.71 -18.96
CA THR A 630 34.42 37.86 -17.85
C THR A 630 34.03 36.42 -18.16
N GLY A 631 34.54 35.49 -17.37
CA GLY A 631 34.25 34.09 -17.55
C GLY A 631 34.85 33.22 -16.45
N GLY A 632 34.85 31.92 -16.67
CA GLY A 632 35.36 30.94 -15.71
C GLY A 632 35.30 29.52 -16.26
N ILE A 633 35.52 28.56 -15.37
CA ILE A 633 35.49 27.12 -15.71
C ILE A 633 34.13 26.55 -15.29
N LEU A 634 33.52 25.78 -16.17
CA LEU A 634 32.28 25.05 -15.91
C LEU A 634 32.59 23.71 -15.24
N ILE A 635 31.93 23.43 -14.12
CA ILE A 635 32.05 22.18 -13.40
C ILE A 635 30.75 21.38 -13.49
N GLY A 636 30.90 20.09 -13.77
CA GLY A 636 29.76 19.22 -13.99
C GLY A 636 30.22 17.82 -14.32
N ARG A 637 29.50 17.20 -15.27
CA ARG A 637 29.88 15.92 -15.85
C ARG A 637 29.36 15.77 -17.27
N PHE A 638 30.05 14.95 -18.04
CA PHE A 638 29.61 14.48 -19.34
C PHE A 638 29.10 13.04 -19.24
N ASN A 639 27.98 12.77 -19.90
CA ASN A 639 27.39 11.45 -19.99
C ASN A 639 27.46 10.93 -21.43
N GLU A 640 28.32 9.94 -21.65
CA GLU A 640 28.56 9.32 -22.96
C GLU A 640 27.31 8.66 -23.55
N ALA A 641 26.51 7.99 -22.73
CA ALA A 641 25.34 7.23 -23.21
C ALA A 641 24.25 8.12 -23.81
N THR A 642 24.15 9.36 -23.32
CA THR A 642 23.16 10.35 -23.75
C THR A 642 23.75 11.51 -24.53
N ASP A 643 25.07 11.50 -24.75
CA ASP A 643 25.90 12.58 -25.32
C ASP A 643 25.48 13.96 -24.79
N SER A 644 25.51 14.09 -23.46
CA SER A 644 25.01 15.29 -22.78
C SER A 644 25.87 15.77 -21.61
N PHE A 645 25.94 17.08 -21.47
CA PHE A 645 26.62 17.77 -20.37
C PHE A 645 25.62 18.18 -19.30
N HIS A 646 26.00 18.02 -18.03
CA HIS A 646 25.23 18.47 -16.87
C HIS A 646 26.13 19.34 -15.98
N MET A 647 25.90 20.65 -16.01
CA MET A 647 26.70 21.66 -15.30
C MET A 647 25.98 22.10 -14.03
N VAL A 648 26.68 22.06 -12.90
CA VAL A 648 26.09 22.29 -11.58
C VAL A 648 26.88 23.27 -10.73
N ASP A 649 28.11 23.60 -11.10
CA ASP A 649 28.94 24.60 -10.41
C ASP A 649 29.91 25.29 -11.37
N ILE A 650 30.61 26.33 -10.90
CA ILE A 650 31.68 27.02 -11.61
C ILE A 650 32.93 27.19 -10.75
N VAL A 651 34.08 27.34 -11.39
CA VAL A 651 35.29 27.84 -10.75
C VAL A 651 35.58 29.23 -11.29
N GLU A 652 35.60 30.22 -10.40
CA GLU A 652 35.90 31.62 -10.70
C GLU A 652 37.26 31.79 -11.37
N PRO A 653 37.43 32.82 -12.24
CA PRO A 653 38.69 33.08 -12.91
C PRO A 653 39.81 33.38 -11.90
N PRO A 654 41.04 32.87 -12.08
CA PRO A 654 42.16 33.15 -11.17
C PRO A 654 42.63 34.62 -11.26
N PRO A 655 43.43 35.11 -10.30
CA PRO A 655 43.86 36.51 -10.21
C PRO A 655 44.60 37.05 -11.43
N ASP A 656 45.30 36.20 -12.19
CA ASP A 656 46.04 36.56 -13.40
C ASP A 656 45.15 36.66 -14.67
N SER A 657 43.84 36.46 -14.53
CA SER A 657 42.88 36.62 -15.63
C SER A 657 42.75 38.07 -16.08
N ARG A 658 42.57 38.29 -17.38
CA ARG A 658 42.44 39.62 -17.98
C ARG A 658 41.03 39.83 -18.49
N PHE A 659 40.46 40.99 -18.15
CA PHE A 659 39.09 41.37 -18.47
C PHE A 659 39.13 42.63 -19.34
N SER A 660 38.49 42.59 -20.50
CA SER A 660 38.37 43.75 -21.39
C SER A 660 37.03 43.72 -22.12
N ALA A 661 36.64 44.84 -22.75
CA ALA A 661 35.37 44.90 -23.49
C ALA A 661 35.34 44.05 -24.77
N ALA A 662 36.49 43.56 -25.25
CA ALA A 662 36.62 42.84 -26.50
C ALA A 662 37.18 41.42 -26.37
N GLU A 663 37.72 41.07 -25.19
CA GLU A 663 38.34 39.78 -24.93
C GLU A 663 38.41 39.52 -23.42
N PHE A 664 37.99 38.31 -23.03
CA PHE A 664 38.31 37.69 -21.75
C PHE A 664 39.43 36.65 -21.92
N THR A 665 40.51 36.80 -21.17
CA THR A 665 41.58 35.79 -21.10
C THR A 665 41.58 35.13 -19.73
N LEU A 666 41.23 33.83 -19.69
CA LEU A 666 41.32 33.02 -18.48
C LEU A 666 42.79 32.81 -18.08
N GLY A 667 43.16 33.26 -16.89
CA GLY A 667 44.49 33.04 -16.32
C GLY A 667 44.74 31.57 -15.97
N VAL A 668 45.94 31.24 -15.47
CA VAL A 668 46.32 29.86 -15.12
C VAL A 668 46.81 29.72 -13.67
N GLU A 669 46.98 30.83 -12.96
CA GLU A 669 47.54 30.84 -11.61
C GLU A 669 46.67 30.01 -10.64
N GLY A 670 47.27 28.99 -10.03
CA GLY A 670 46.61 28.14 -9.03
C GLY A 670 45.44 27.28 -9.54
N ILE A 671 45.08 27.34 -10.82
CA ILE A 671 43.94 26.57 -11.38
C ILE A 671 44.12 25.07 -11.13
N ARG A 672 45.33 24.54 -11.34
CA ARG A 672 45.60 23.11 -11.16
C ARG A 672 45.24 22.63 -9.75
N ASP A 673 45.63 23.39 -8.74
CA ASP A 673 45.39 23.03 -7.33
C ASP A 673 43.93 23.21 -6.96
N ARG A 674 43.26 24.26 -7.47
CA ARG A 674 41.81 24.47 -7.28
C ARG A 674 40.99 23.33 -7.89
N LEU A 675 41.30 22.95 -9.13
CA LEU A 675 40.62 21.85 -9.82
C LEU A 675 40.90 20.51 -9.15
N LYS A 676 42.13 20.28 -8.69
CA LYS A 676 42.47 19.09 -7.91
C LYS A 676 41.68 19.04 -6.60
N GLY A 677 41.65 20.14 -5.84
CA GLY A 677 40.87 20.23 -4.59
C GLY A 677 39.37 20.00 -4.82
N TYR A 678 38.81 20.54 -5.89
CA TYR A 678 37.42 20.30 -6.27
C TYR A 678 37.18 18.81 -6.59
N ASN A 679 38.02 18.22 -7.44
CA ASN A 679 37.91 16.81 -7.82
C ASN A 679 38.08 15.86 -6.61
N ASP A 680 38.96 16.19 -5.68
CA ASP A 680 39.15 15.42 -4.44
C ASP A 680 37.90 15.51 -3.56
N ARG A 681 37.30 16.70 -3.44
CA ARG A 681 36.07 16.96 -2.67
C ARG A 681 34.87 16.22 -3.26
N THR A 682 34.75 16.14 -4.58
CA THR A 682 33.67 15.40 -5.26
C THR A 682 34.03 13.93 -5.51
N ARG A 683 35.22 13.49 -5.11
CA ARG A 683 35.74 12.12 -5.36
C ARG A 683 35.69 11.73 -6.85
N GLY A 684 35.88 12.70 -7.74
CA GLY A 684 35.85 12.52 -9.20
C GLY A 684 34.46 12.35 -9.81
N THR A 685 33.38 12.50 -9.04
CA THR A 685 32.01 12.45 -9.57
C THR A 685 31.62 13.68 -10.38
N LEU A 686 32.26 14.82 -10.10
CA LEU A 686 32.16 16.06 -10.87
C LEU A 686 33.55 16.57 -11.21
N TYR A 687 33.72 17.09 -12.43
CA TYR A 687 34.98 17.52 -13.00
C TYR A 687 34.78 18.68 -13.98
N PRO A 688 35.86 19.36 -14.41
CA PRO A 688 35.79 20.42 -15.41
C PRO A 688 35.28 19.88 -16.74
N VAL A 689 34.20 20.47 -17.26
CA VAL A 689 33.60 20.08 -18.55
C VAL A 689 33.82 21.12 -19.65
N GLY A 690 34.34 22.29 -19.27
CA GLY A 690 34.73 23.33 -20.21
C GLY A 690 34.73 24.71 -19.58
N THR A 691 34.38 25.73 -20.33
CA THR A 691 34.51 27.14 -19.91
C THR A 691 33.28 27.95 -20.26
N TRP A 692 33.08 29.06 -19.56
CA TRP A 692 32.05 30.03 -19.91
C TRP A 692 32.64 31.43 -19.98
N HIS A 693 32.04 32.29 -20.78
CA HIS A 693 32.27 33.74 -20.78
C HIS A 693 31.03 34.51 -21.22
N ASN A 694 31.06 35.83 -21.13
CA ASN A 694 30.00 36.68 -21.69
C ASN A 694 30.47 37.51 -22.89
N HIS A 695 29.53 37.83 -23.77
CA HIS A 695 29.68 38.90 -24.76
C HIS A 695 28.86 40.12 -24.34
N LEU A 696 29.34 41.32 -24.63
CA LEU A 696 28.61 42.56 -24.36
C LEU A 696 27.49 42.84 -25.37
N ALA A 697 27.49 42.13 -26.50
CA ALA A 697 26.47 42.19 -27.53
C ALA A 697 25.91 40.79 -27.83
N ASN A 698 24.75 40.72 -28.49
CA ASN A 698 24.15 39.46 -28.94
C ASN A 698 24.87 38.92 -30.18
N THR A 699 26.13 38.51 -30.02
CA THR A 699 26.99 37.96 -31.07
C THR A 699 27.20 36.46 -30.87
N PRO A 700 27.31 35.67 -31.96
CA PRO A 700 27.69 34.26 -31.88
C PRO A 700 29.16 34.11 -31.44
N ALA A 701 29.60 32.85 -31.26
CA ALA A 701 31.00 32.52 -31.00
C ALA A 701 31.92 33.16 -32.06
N SER A 702 32.93 33.89 -31.59
CA SER A 702 33.99 34.49 -32.40
C SER A 702 34.98 33.43 -32.90
N LEU A 703 35.86 33.81 -33.82
CA LEU A 703 36.95 32.91 -34.26
C LEU A 703 37.87 32.52 -33.10
N THR A 704 38.09 33.43 -32.13
CA THR A 704 38.87 33.16 -30.92
C THR A 704 38.18 32.13 -30.04
N ASP A 705 36.86 32.20 -29.89
CA ASP A 705 36.08 31.24 -29.10
C ASP A 705 36.14 29.84 -29.73
N LEU A 706 35.98 29.76 -31.06
CA LEU A 706 36.07 28.49 -31.80
C LEU A 706 37.48 27.88 -31.71
N ALA A 707 38.53 28.70 -31.84
CA ALA A 707 39.91 28.25 -31.67
C ALA A 707 40.19 27.77 -30.24
N THR A 708 39.63 28.44 -29.23
CA THR A 708 39.75 28.05 -27.82
C THR A 708 39.04 26.73 -27.56
N ALA A 709 37.80 26.57 -28.04
CA ALA A 709 37.05 25.32 -27.91
C ALA A 709 37.82 24.14 -28.55
N ALA A 710 38.41 24.35 -29.73
CA ALA A 710 39.24 23.34 -30.38
C ALA A 710 40.50 22.98 -29.59
N ALA A 711 41.21 23.98 -29.06
CA ALA A 711 42.39 23.75 -28.25
C ALA A 711 42.06 22.98 -26.95
N LEU A 712 40.93 23.29 -26.30
CA LEU A 712 40.46 22.57 -25.12
C LEU A 712 40.08 21.13 -25.45
N ALA A 713 39.36 20.89 -26.56
CA ALA A 713 39.02 19.55 -27.02
C ALA A 713 40.27 18.69 -27.28
N LEU A 714 41.32 19.27 -27.87
CA LEU A 714 42.63 18.60 -28.04
C LEU A 714 43.36 18.35 -26.71
N GLY A 715 43.04 19.09 -25.66
CA GLY A 715 43.59 18.89 -24.31
C GLY A 715 42.84 17.85 -23.47
N GLN A 716 41.59 17.53 -23.81
CA GLN A 716 40.73 16.61 -23.04
C GLN A 716 40.42 15.30 -23.79
N ARG A 717 39.95 14.29 -23.07
CA ARG A 717 39.67 12.94 -23.64
C ARG A 717 38.20 12.72 -23.99
N PHE A 718 37.35 13.68 -23.66
CA PHE A 718 35.93 13.69 -23.94
C PHE A 718 35.59 15.09 -24.50
N PRO A 719 34.41 15.27 -25.08
CA PRO A 719 33.99 16.53 -25.67
C PRO A 719 34.01 17.68 -24.65
N VAL A 720 34.24 18.91 -25.12
CA VAL A 720 34.28 20.12 -24.28
C VAL A 720 33.12 21.03 -24.62
N VAL A 721 32.50 21.64 -23.61
CA VAL A 721 31.48 22.68 -23.79
C VAL A 721 32.07 24.08 -23.51
N LEU A 722 31.89 25.01 -24.44
CA LEU A 722 32.17 26.43 -24.23
C LEU A 722 30.86 27.20 -24.28
N MET A 723 30.50 27.86 -23.18
CA MET A 723 29.22 28.54 -23.02
C MET A 723 29.38 30.05 -23.10
N ILE A 724 28.48 30.73 -23.80
CA ILE A 724 28.52 32.16 -24.04
C ILE A 724 27.23 32.79 -23.53
N ARG A 725 27.34 33.64 -22.50
CA ARG A 725 26.23 34.45 -21.99
C ARG A 725 26.16 35.76 -22.77
N THR A 726 25.08 36.00 -23.50
CA THR A 726 24.82 37.28 -24.16
C THR A 726 23.73 38.05 -23.41
N PRO A 727 23.52 39.36 -23.65
CA PRO A 727 22.43 40.11 -23.02
C PRO A 727 21.04 39.50 -23.23
N GLY A 728 20.82 38.80 -24.36
CA GLY A 728 19.51 38.26 -24.73
C GLY A 728 19.33 36.75 -24.55
N SER A 729 20.40 35.95 -24.48
CA SER A 729 20.30 34.49 -24.42
C SER A 729 21.56 33.80 -23.91
N ILE A 730 21.46 32.51 -23.61
CA ILE A 730 22.63 31.64 -23.43
C ILE A 730 22.86 30.88 -24.74
N ARG A 731 24.11 30.81 -25.18
CA ARG A 731 24.54 30.02 -26.33
C ARG A 731 25.75 29.19 -25.95
N GLY A 732 26.20 28.32 -26.83
CA GLY A 732 27.47 27.65 -26.63
C GLY A 732 28.00 26.98 -27.88
N VAL A 733 29.12 26.30 -27.73
CA VAL A 733 29.66 25.37 -28.70
C VAL A 733 30.11 24.11 -27.98
N ILE A 734 29.94 22.95 -28.62
CA ILE A 734 30.60 21.71 -28.22
C ILE A 734 31.71 21.45 -29.22
N ALA A 735 32.92 21.21 -28.72
CA ALA A 735 34.06 20.78 -29.51
C ALA A 735 34.48 19.37 -29.11
N ASP A 736 34.73 18.51 -30.09
CA ASP A 736 35.15 17.13 -29.86
C ASP A 736 36.36 16.80 -30.73
N SER A 737 37.29 16.00 -30.19
CA SER A 737 38.52 15.63 -30.89
C SER A 737 38.48 14.15 -31.27
N ASP A 738 38.48 13.87 -32.57
CA ASP A 738 38.74 12.53 -33.09
C ASP A 738 40.26 12.33 -33.26
N ARG A 739 40.79 11.34 -32.53
CA ARG A 739 42.22 11.00 -32.50
C ARG A 739 42.52 9.66 -33.17
N SER A 740 41.56 9.09 -33.89
CA SER A 740 41.72 7.81 -34.60
C SER A 740 42.68 7.92 -35.81
N GLY A 741 42.84 9.12 -36.38
CA GLY A 741 43.73 9.42 -37.50
C GLY A 741 45.14 9.88 -37.12
N ALA A 742 46.02 10.01 -38.12
CA ALA A 742 47.40 10.48 -37.95
C ALA A 742 47.50 11.97 -37.54
N THR A 743 46.46 12.75 -37.79
CA THR A 743 46.29 14.13 -37.29
C THR A 743 44.96 14.23 -36.57
N PRO A 744 44.91 14.77 -35.33
CA PRO A 744 43.65 14.95 -34.62
C PRO A 744 42.71 15.88 -35.39
N ALA A 745 41.49 15.44 -35.63
CA ALA A 745 40.44 16.27 -36.21
C ALA A 745 39.54 16.80 -35.10
N VAL A 746 39.12 18.07 -35.18
CA VAL A 746 38.18 18.65 -34.23
C VAL A 746 36.87 18.95 -34.95
N THR A 747 35.75 18.46 -34.41
CA THR A 747 34.40 18.86 -34.81
C THR A 747 33.88 19.91 -33.83
N ILE A 748 33.22 20.95 -34.35
CA ILE A 748 32.61 21.99 -33.52
C ILE A 748 31.15 22.16 -33.95
N GLU A 749 30.27 22.19 -32.96
CA GLU A 749 28.84 22.36 -33.14
C GLU A 749 28.30 23.48 -32.26
N SER A 750 27.48 24.37 -32.81
CA SER A 750 26.80 25.39 -32.04
C SER A 750 25.65 24.81 -31.21
N LEU A 751 25.50 25.31 -30.00
CA LEU A 751 24.42 25.06 -29.07
C LEU A 751 23.53 26.29 -28.97
N GLU A 752 22.23 26.08 -29.16
CA GLU A 752 21.21 27.12 -29.00
C GLU A 752 20.24 26.73 -27.88
N GLU A 753 19.71 27.72 -27.17
CA GLU A 753 18.78 27.50 -26.07
C GLU A 753 17.45 26.93 -26.58
N THR A 754 17.05 25.80 -26.02
CA THR A 754 15.73 25.24 -26.31
C THR A 754 14.67 26.01 -25.53
N LEU A 755 13.71 26.61 -26.23
CA LEU A 755 12.54 27.24 -25.61
C LEU A 755 11.77 26.19 -24.77
N PRO A 756 11.26 26.56 -23.58
CA PRO A 756 10.71 25.63 -22.58
C PRO A 756 9.42 24.88 -22.99
#